data_AF-A0A971ADS3-F1
#
_entry.id   AF-A0A971ADS3-F1
#
_cell.length_a   1.000
_cell.length_b   1.000
_cell.length_c   1.000
_cell.angle_alpha   90.00
_cell.angle_beta   90.00
_cell.angle_gamma   90.00
#
_symmetry.space_group_name_H-M   'P 1'
#
loop_
_entity.id
_entity.type
_entity.pdbx_description
1 polymer ?
#
loop_
_entity_poly.entity_id
_entity_poly.type
_entity_poly.pdbx_seq_one_letter_code
_entity_poly.pdbx_strand_id
1 'polypeptide(L)'
;MKIILAEHIGFCFGVKRAILAAEEAAKAGPIFSFGPLIHNQREIERLEKLGIKTITDKLQIKADDPILIRTHGVGPNVYTALNNEGRKLIDTTCPHVQKAQMAAKEAHEQGYQVIILGDKNHAEVQGIVAWTENKAVVIASLEELKKLELQDKIAFLAQTTEKEEKFAEMVKYLQGKTTDLKVFSTICPSTRIRQEAAAKLAQEVNLMIVIGGKHSSNTKKLAEICRNYVPTFHIERAQELQSSWFLDKFKVGVTAGASTPDWIIKEVVEQMEKINESKVEENFVEIQEKIDLQNVQTGDLIKGTIVQVSSDDALIDIGGKSEGVLPVTEFSNEKVDLKEHLQVGDEILVEVIKVDKEGNYILSRKNAYYNELMDKLEKAMETGEIIEAPVVEIVKGGLLVDVGIRGFVPASQVERFFVEDFQEYLQKTLRLRVIELDKEKRKVVLSQRVVLDEEHQKQKEATLEQLKEGQTKKGVVKRLTNFGAFVDLGGIDGLLHVSEMGWNRVNHPADVLQVGDEVEVYVLSVDKDKEKISLSLKQLLPDPWQEAIQKYQVNSIVTGKVVRLATFGAFVELEPGLDGLVHISRISKQRVEKVADVLTVGQEVKVKIMDIDTDKKRISLSIKDVEEEPEETEYASFLNQQTSEDSVTIRDLIKAGQDDIIKDKIK
;
A
#
# COMPACT_ATOMS: atom_id res chain seq x y z
N MET A 1 8.92 13.62 -29.91
CA MET A 1 7.56 13.02 -29.88
C MET A 1 7.22 12.65 -28.45
N LYS A 2 6.07 13.06 -27.90
CA LYS A 2 5.66 12.67 -26.53
C LYS A 2 4.78 11.41 -26.58
N ILE A 3 5.22 10.34 -25.94
CA ILE A 3 4.47 9.07 -25.82
C ILE A 3 3.66 9.11 -24.53
N ILE A 4 2.35 8.84 -24.62
CA ILE A 4 1.44 8.83 -23.48
C ILE A 4 0.76 7.46 -23.41
N LEU A 5 0.89 6.79 -22.27
CA LEU A 5 0.24 5.50 -22.03
C LEU A 5 -1.16 5.73 -21.45
N ALA A 6 -2.13 4.92 -21.86
CA ALA A 6 -3.44 4.92 -21.24
C ALA A 6 -3.35 4.47 -19.76
N GLU A 7 -4.14 5.09 -18.88
CA GLU A 7 -4.16 4.79 -17.43
C GLU A 7 -4.39 3.30 -17.12
N HIS A 8 -5.18 2.62 -17.94
CA HIS A 8 -5.52 1.21 -17.79
C HIS A 8 -5.04 0.41 -19.01
N ILE A 9 -3.75 0.04 -19.02
CA ILE A 9 -3.11 -0.72 -20.09
C ILE A 9 -2.64 -2.11 -19.61
N GLY A 10 -2.52 -3.06 -20.53
CA GLY A 10 -1.96 -4.39 -20.25
C GLY A 10 -2.94 -5.38 -19.62
N PHE A 11 -2.41 -6.37 -18.91
CA PHE A 11 -3.20 -7.45 -18.34
C PHE A 11 -4.27 -6.97 -17.35
N CYS A 12 -5.46 -7.59 -17.39
CA CYS A 12 -6.45 -7.33 -16.34
C CYS A 12 -5.99 -7.94 -15.01
N PHE A 13 -6.54 -7.47 -13.89
CA PHE A 13 -6.20 -7.95 -12.55
C PHE A 13 -6.26 -9.49 -12.43
N GLY A 14 -7.32 -10.10 -12.95
CA GLY A 14 -7.49 -11.56 -12.92
C GLY A 14 -6.41 -12.30 -13.72
N VAL A 15 -6.04 -11.78 -14.89
CA VAL A 15 -4.98 -12.36 -15.73
C VAL A 15 -3.60 -12.17 -15.08
N LYS A 16 -3.30 -10.99 -14.55
CA LYS A 16 -2.03 -10.70 -13.87
C LYS A 16 -1.81 -11.64 -12.69
N ARG A 17 -2.85 -11.85 -11.86
CA ARG A 17 -2.81 -12.81 -10.75
C ARG A 17 -2.56 -14.24 -11.23
N ALA A 18 -3.21 -14.67 -12.31
CA ALA A 18 -3.03 -16.02 -12.82
C ALA A 18 -1.63 -16.28 -13.39
N ILE A 19 -1.06 -15.29 -14.08
CA ILE A 19 0.30 -15.40 -14.61
C ILE A 19 1.32 -15.44 -13.46
N LEU A 20 1.19 -14.55 -12.47
CA LEU A 20 2.09 -14.54 -11.30
C LEU A 20 2.03 -15.87 -10.53
N ALA A 21 0.82 -16.39 -10.29
CA ALA A 21 0.65 -17.69 -9.64
C ALA A 21 1.24 -18.84 -10.47
N ALA A 22 1.09 -18.79 -11.80
CA ALA A 22 1.65 -19.80 -12.68
C ALA A 22 3.18 -19.74 -12.71
N GLU A 23 3.78 -18.54 -12.76
CA GLU A 23 5.24 -18.34 -12.73
C GLU A 23 5.86 -18.76 -11.40
N GLU A 24 5.23 -18.40 -10.28
CA GLU A 24 5.69 -18.80 -8.95
C GLU A 24 5.66 -20.31 -8.79
N ALA A 25 4.58 -20.94 -9.26
CA ALA A 25 4.44 -22.38 -9.21
C ALA A 25 5.47 -23.06 -10.14
N ALA A 26 5.72 -22.53 -11.33
CA ALA A 26 6.68 -23.08 -12.29
C ALA A 26 8.13 -23.13 -11.75
N LYS A 27 8.48 -22.31 -10.76
CA LYS A 27 9.79 -22.40 -10.07
C LYS A 27 9.96 -23.72 -9.31
N ALA A 28 8.87 -24.37 -8.89
CA ALA A 28 8.90 -25.61 -8.13
C ALA A 28 8.96 -26.87 -9.01
N GLY A 29 8.77 -26.75 -10.33
CA GLY A 29 8.77 -27.88 -11.27
C GLY A 29 7.86 -27.66 -12.49
N PRO A 30 7.74 -28.65 -13.38
CA PRO A 30 6.83 -28.58 -14.52
C PRO A 30 5.38 -28.56 -14.05
N ILE A 31 4.57 -27.68 -14.65
CA ILE A 31 3.16 -27.49 -14.27
C ILE A 31 2.26 -27.59 -15.48
N PHE A 32 1.04 -28.05 -15.26
CA PHE A 32 0.07 -28.23 -16.31
C PHE A 32 -1.15 -27.33 -16.08
N SER A 33 -1.56 -26.58 -17.11
CA SER A 33 -2.79 -25.81 -17.07
C SER A 33 -3.93 -26.55 -17.77
N PHE A 34 -5.12 -26.54 -17.17
CA PHE A 34 -6.31 -27.14 -17.77
C PHE A 34 -6.96 -26.14 -18.74
N GLY A 35 -6.61 -26.27 -20.03
CA GLY A 35 -6.91 -25.29 -21.07
C GLY A 35 -6.02 -24.04 -21.00
N PRO A 36 -6.05 -23.18 -22.04
CA PRO A 36 -5.18 -22.02 -22.10
C PRO A 36 -5.48 -21.06 -20.94
N LEU A 37 -4.44 -20.72 -20.16
CA LEU A 37 -4.52 -19.79 -19.03
C LEU A 37 -5.10 -18.43 -19.46
N ILE A 38 -4.70 -17.97 -20.65
CA ILE A 38 -5.16 -16.72 -21.27
C ILE A 38 -5.31 -16.88 -22.78
N HIS A 39 -6.10 -16.02 -23.42
CA HIS A 39 -6.27 -15.99 -24.87
C HIS A 39 -5.21 -15.08 -25.55
N ASN A 40 -3.93 -15.41 -25.38
CA ASN A 40 -2.83 -14.79 -26.11
C ASN A 40 -1.76 -15.83 -26.47
N GLN A 41 -1.63 -16.12 -27.76
CA GLN A 41 -0.76 -17.18 -28.26
C GLN A 41 0.71 -16.99 -27.86
N ARG A 42 1.21 -15.75 -27.86
CA ARG A 42 2.62 -15.48 -27.52
C ARG A 42 2.92 -15.69 -26.05
N GLU A 43 1.95 -15.33 -25.21
CA GLU A 43 2.09 -15.56 -23.79
C GLU A 43 2.01 -17.06 -23.48
N ILE A 44 1.16 -17.81 -24.18
CA ILE A 44 1.13 -19.27 -24.07
C ILE A 44 2.49 -19.86 -24.46
N GLU A 45 3.08 -19.44 -25.59
CA GLU A 45 4.42 -19.88 -26.02
C GLU A 45 5.51 -19.53 -24.99
N ARG A 46 5.43 -18.35 -24.36
CA ARG A 46 6.35 -17.93 -23.28
C ARG A 46 6.19 -18.83 -22.05
N LEU A 47 4.96 -19.11 -21.64
CA LEU A 47 4.65 -19.97 -20.50
C LEU A 47 5.10 -21.42 -20.75
N GLU A 48 4.95 -21.92 -21.98
CA GLU A 48 5.45 -23.24 -22.38
C GLU A 48 6.98 -23.35 -22.27
N LYS A 49 7.71 -22.30 -22.66
CA LYS A 49 9.17 -22.22 -22.47
C LYS A 49 9.59 -22.20 -20.99
N LEU A 50 8.72 -21.68 -20.11
CA LEU A 50 8.90 -21.69 -18.66
C LEU A 50 8.51 -23.01 -17.99
N GLY A 51 8.05 -24.01 -18.77
CA GLY A 51 7.67 -25.32 -18.26
C GLY A 51 6.18 -25.46 -17.89
N ILE A 52 5.34 -24.50 -18.26
CA ILE A 52 3.88 -24.55 -18.07
C ILE A 52 3.22 -25.07 -19.35
N LYS A 53 2.75 -26.31 -19.36
CA LYS A 53 2.13 -26.92 -20.53
C LYS A 53 0.61 -26.83 -20.47
N THR A 54 -0.02 -26.50 -21.59
CA THR A 54 -1.49 -26.49 -21.70
C THR A 54 -1.99 -27.89 -22.02
N ILE A 55 -3.00 -28.36 -21.28
CA ILE A 55 -3.62 -29.67 -21.50
C ILE A 55 -5.11 -29.51 -21.76
N THR A 56 -5.61 -30.23 -22.77
CA THR A 56 -7.05 -30.34 -23.07
C THR A 56 -7.68 -31.65 -22.57
N ASP A 57 -6.91 -32.71 -22.34
CA ASP A 57 -7.40 -34.04 -21.92
C ASP A 57 -6.67 -34.63 -20.70
N LYS A 58 -7.41 -35.36 -19.84
CA LYS A 58 -6.92 -35.92 -18.55
C LYS A 58 -5.80 -36.99 -18.68
N LEU A 59 -5.47 -37.43 -19.89
CA LEU A 59 -4.78 -38.71 -20.16
C LEU A 59 -3.24 -38.66 -20.25
N GLN A 60 -2.58 -37.52 -19.99
CA GLN A 60 -1.13 -37.38 -20.22
C GLN A 60 -0.31 -36.87 -19.02
N ILE A 61 -0.81 -36.96 -17.79
CA ILE A 61 -0.17 -36.34 -16.60
C ILE A 61 0.27 -37.41 -15.60
N LYS A 62 1.46 -37.27 -15.01
CA LYS A 62 1.90 -38.11 -13.89
C LYS A 62 1.18 -37.68 -12.60
N ALA A 63 1.04 -38.59 -11.63
CA ALA A 63 0.16 -38.42 -10.47
C ALA A 63 0.51 -37.24 -9.54
N ASP A 64 1.76 -36.77 -9.53
CA ASP A 64 2.26 -35.76 -8.57
C ASP A 64 2.39 -34.33 -9.14
N ASP A 65 2.14 -34.12 -10.44
CA ASP A 65 2.39 -32.80 -11.05
C ASP A 65 1.28 -31.79 -10.68
N PRO A 66 1.62 -30.53 -10.31
CA PRO A 66 0.64 -29.52 -9.97
C PRO A 66 -0.25 -29.14 -11.18
N ILE A 67 -1.54 -28.91 -10.93
CA ILE A 67 -2.49 -28.49 -11.97
C ILE A 67 -3.01 -27.09 -11.68
N LEU A 68 -2.87 -26.21 -12.68
CA LEU A 68 -3.42 -24.86 -12.71
C LEU A 68 -4.82 -24.87 -13.33
N ILE A 69 -5.78 -24.29 -12.64
CA ILE A 69 -7.09 -23.98 -13.21
C ILE A 69 -7.01 -22.63 -13.93
N ARG A 70 -7.52 -22.56 -15.17
CA ARG A 70 -7.56 -21.35 -16.00
C ARG A 70 -8.36 -20.19 -15.37
N THR A 71 -8.09 -18.97 -15.81
CA THR A 71 -8.76 -17.73 -15.35
C THR A 71 -10.29 -17.73 -15.50
N HIS A 72 -10.81 -18.44 -16.50
CA HIS A 72 -12.26 -18.60 -16.75
C HIS A 72 -12.93 -19.65 -15.86
N GLY A 73 -12.15 -20.32 -15.01
CA GLY A 73 -12.62 -21.40 -14.14
C GLY A 73 -13.04 -22.66 -14.89
N VAL A 74 -13.44 -23.65 -14.09
CA VAL A 74 -13.91 -24.96 -14.54
C VAL A 74 -15.15 -25.37 -13.74
N GLY A 75 -15.87 -26.37 -14.22
CA GLY A 75 -17.03 -26.90 -13.52
C GLY A 75 -16.67 -27.68 -12.25
N PRO A 76 -17.62 -27.88 -11.32
CA PRO A 76 -17.39 -28.56 -10.05
C PRO A 76 -16.91 -30.01 -10.23
N ASN A 77 -17.34 -30.69 -11.30
CA ASN A 77 -16.89 -32.05 -11.63
C ASN A 77 -15.38 -32.14 -11.89
N VAL A 78 -14.76 -31.06 -12.35
CA VAL A 78 -13.32 -31.00 -12.57
C VAL A 78 -12.61 -30.84 -11.24
N TYR A 79 -13.11 -29.98 -10.35
CA TYR A 79 -12.58 -29.84 -8.99
C TYR A 79 -12.66 -31.16 -8.21
N THR A 80 -13.81 -31.86 -8.24
CA THR A 80 -13.97 -33.14 -7.53
C THR A 80 -13.10 -34.24 -8.12
N ALA A 81 -13.00 -34.33 -9.44
CA ALA A 81 -12.11 -35.29 -10.09
C ALA A 81 -10.63 -35.05 -9.71
N LEU A 82 -10.17 -33.80 -9.74
CA LEU A 82 -8.79 -33.45 -9.42
C LEU A 82 -8.47 -33.64 -7.93
N ASN A 83 -9.42 -33.35 -7.05
CA ASN A 83 -9.26 -33.53 -5.60
C ASN A 83 -9.28 -35.02 -5.18
N ASN A 84 -10.12 -35.84 -5.81
CA ASN A 84 -10.16 -37.28 -5.58
C ASN A 84 -8.86 -37.99 -5.99
N GLU A 85 -8.11 -37.42 -6.92
CA GLU A 85 -6.82 -37.92 -7.36
C GLU A 85 -5.65 -37.45 -6.46
N GLY A 86 -5.92 -36.70 -5.37
CA GLY A 86 -4.92 -36.27 -4.38
C GLY A 86 -3.94 -35.21 -4.88
N ARG A 87 -4.25 -34.53 -6.00
CA ARG A 87 -3.32 -33.64 -6.69
C ARG A 87 -3.27 -32.25 -6.07
N LYS A 88 -2.10 -31.60 -6.14
CA LYS A 88 -1.94 -30.20 -5.73
C LYS A 88 -2.59 -29.26 -6.76
N LEU A 89 -3.75 -28.73 -6.41
CA LEU A 89 -4.53 -27.82 -7.25
C LEU A 89 -4.16 -26.36 -6.96
N ILE A 90 -3.88 -25.60 -8.02
CA ILE A 90 -3.68 -24.15 -7.93
C ILE A 90 -4.81 -23.47 -8.70
N ASP A 91 -5.76 -22.89 -7.97
CA ASP A 91 -6.89 -22.18 -8.56
C ASP A 91 -6.50 -20.74 -8.93
N THR A 92 -6.42 -20.47 -10.24
CA THR A 92 -6.17 -19.12 -10.77
C THR A 92 -7.42 -18.45 -11.36
N THR A 93 -8.60 -18.96 -11.04
CA THR A 93 -9.87 -18.40 -11.50
C THR A 93 -10.00 -16.94 -11.06
N CYS A 94 -10.45 -16.08 -11.97
CA CYS A 94 -10.69 -14.68 -11.70
C CYS A 94 -11.75 -14.53 -10.60
N PRO A 95 -11.56 -13.68 -9.56
CA PRO A 95 -12.55 -13.49 -8.50
C PRO A 95 -13.93 -13.06 -9.00
N HIS A 96 -14.00 -12.30 -10.10
CA HIS A 96 -15.28 -11.95 -10.73
C HIS A 96 -16.00 -13.16 -11.32
N VAL A 97 -15.24 -14.08 -11.93
CA VAL A 97 -15.77 -15.33 -12.47
C VAL A 97 -16.18 -16.27 -11.35
N GLN A 98 -15.38 -16.40 -10.29
CA GLN A 98 -15.77 -17.17 -9.10
C GLN A 98 -17.06 -16.63 -8.49
N LYS A 99 -17.21 -15.31 -8.37
CA LYS A 99 -18.45 -14.69 -7.89
C LYS A 99 -19.65 -15.04 -8.78
N ALA A 100 -19.48 -15.05 -10.10
CA ALA A 100 -20.54 -15.43 -11.03
C ALA A 100 -20.93 -16.92 -10.90
N GLN A 101 -19.93 -17.80 -10.73
CA GLN A 101 -20.14 -19.24 -10.52
C GLN A 101 -20.87 -19.51 -9.19
N MET A 102 -20.42 -18.87 -8.11
CA MET A 102 -21.05 -19.00 -6.78
C MET A 102 -22.48 -18.44 -6.78
N ALA A 103 -22.71 -17.28 -7.41
CA ALA A 103 -24.05 -16.72 -7.52
C ALA A 103 -25.00 -17.63 -8.32
N ALA A 104 -24.53 -18.23 -9.41
CA ALA A 104 -25.32 -19.20 -10.17
C ALA A 104 -25.63 -20.46 -9.36
N LYS A 105 -24.64 -20.96 -8.59
CA LYS A 105 -24.80 -22.10 -7.70
C LYS A 105 -25.83 -21.83 -6.59
N GLU A 106 -25.69 -20.72 -5.87
CA GLU A 106 -26.61 -20.32 -4.79
C GLU A 106 -28.04 -20.12 -5.30
N ALA A 107 -28.18 -19.48 -6.47
CA ALA A 107 -29.48 -19.31 -7.11
C ALA A 107 -30.12 -20.66 -7.47
N HIS A 108 -29.32 -21.60 -8.01
CA HIS A 108 -29.78 -22.94 -8.35
C HIS A 108 -30.21 -23.74 -7.11
N GLU A 109 -29.41 -23.72 -6.04
CA GLU A 109 -29.72 -24.37 -4.75
C GLU A 109 -30.99 -23.81 -4.10
N GLN A 110 -31.29 -22.53 -4.33
CA GLN A 110 -32.52 -21.87 -3.86
C GLN A 110 -33.73 -22.11 -4.78
N GLY A 111 -33.58 -22.90 -5.85
CA GLY A 111 -34.65 -23.27 -6.77
C GLY A 111 -35.02 -22.18 -7.80
N TYR A 112 -34.14 -21.22 -8.08
CA TYR A 112 -34.34 -20.23 -9.14
C TYR A 112 -33.96 -20.81 -10.50
N GLN A 113 -34.71 -20.45 -11.55
CA GLN A 113 -34.31 -20.68 -12.93
C GLN A 113 -33.16 -19.74 -13.27
N VAL A 114 -31.96 -20.30 -13.49
CA VAL A 114 -30.76 -19.52 -13.80
C VAL A 114 -30.69 -19.26 -15.30
N ILE A 115 -30.71 -17.98 -15.69
CA ILE A 115 -30.55 -17.51 -17.05
C ILE A 115 -29.26 -16.69 -17.15
N ILE A 116 -28.42 -17.02 -18.12
CA ILE A 116 -27.11 -16.40 -18.33
C ILE A 116 -27.09 -15.69 -19.68
N LEU A 117 -26.83 -14.40 -19.68
CA LEU A 117 -26.56 -13.63 -20.90
C LEU A 117 -25.10 -13.83 -21.32
N GLY A 118 -24.86 -14.42 -22.48
CA GLY A 118 -23.52 -14.58 -23.03
C GLY A 118 -23.43 -15.60 -24.16
N ASP A 119 -22.21 -15.95 -24.53
CA ASP A 119 -21.94 -16.97 -25.55
C ASP A 119 -21.84 -18.37 -24.90
N LYS A 120 -22.69 -19.29 -25.37
CA LYS A 120 -22.73 -20.69 -24.92
C LYS A 120 -21.40 -21.43 -25.14
N ASN A 121 -20.61 -21.02 -26.13
CA ASN A 121 -19.31 -21.60 -26.44
C ASN A 121 -18.17 -20.99 -25.61
N HIS A 122 -18.43 -19.93 -24.85
CA HIS A 122 -17.39 -19.27 -24.07
C HIS A 122 -17.03 -20.08 -22.82
N ALA A 123 -15.73 -20.23 -22.57
CA ALA A 123 -15.15 -21.01 -21.47
C ALA A 123 -15.73 -20.63 -20.09
N GLU A 124 -15.93 -19.33 -19.85
CA GLU A 124 -16.51 -18.80 -18.62
C GLU A 124 -17.96 -19.25 -18.41
N VAL A 125 -18.78 -19.14 -19.46
CA VAL A 125 -20.20 -19.48 -19.42
C VAL A 125 -20.39 -20.98 -19.22
N GLN A 126 -19.59 -21.80 -19.90
CA GLN A 126 -19.54 -23.25 -19.67
C GLN A 126 -19.19 -23.59 -18.22
N GLY A 127 -18.25 -22.84 -17.62
CA GLY A 127 -17.94 -22.93 -16.21
C GLY A 127 -19.19 -22.68 -15.36
N ILE A 128 -19.83 -21.52 -15.52
CA ILE A 128 -21.04 -21.13 -14.75
C ILE A 128 -22.18 -22.17 -14.91
N VAL A 129 -22.44 -22.63 -16.14
CA VAL A 129 -23.48 -23.64 -16.42
C VAL A 129 -23.18 -24.95 -15.69
N ALA A 130 -21.92 -25.37 -15.65
CA ALA A 130 -21.53 -26.60 -14.95
C ALA A 130 -21.76 -26.51 -13.42
N TRP A 131 -21.70 -25.31 -12.82
CA TRP A 131 -22.01 -25.09 -11.40
C TRP A 131 -23.51 -25.17 -11.07
N THR A 132 -24.38 -25.23 -12.09
CA THR A 132 -25.83 -25.38 -11.96
C THR A 132 -26.33 -26.76 -12.38
N GLU A 133 -25.47 -27.78 -12.32
CA GLU A 133 -25.77 -29.13 -12.82
C GLU A 133 -26.20 -29.16 -14.30
N ASN A 134 -25.71 -28.21 -15.11
CA ASN A 134 -26.10 -28.00 -16.51
C ASN A 134 -27.58 -27.63 -16.73
N LYS A 135 -28.27 -27.12 -15.71
CA LYS A 135 -29.66 -26.67 -15.81
C LYS A 135 -29.81 -25.19 -16.17
N ALA A 136 -28.74 -24.39 -16.08
CA ALA A 136 -28.79 -22.99 -16.49
C ALA A 136 -29.01 -22.84 -18.00
N VAL A 137 -29.80 -21.84 -18.38
CA VAL A 137 -30.08 -21.51 -19.78
C VAL A 137 -29.24 -20.33 -20.23
N VAL A 138 -28.49 -20.51 -21.30
CA VAL A 138 -27.67 -19.45 -21.89
C VAL A 138 -28.42 -18.82 -23.05
N ILE A 139 -28.47 -17.49 -23.06
CA ILE A 139 -29.07 -16.69 -24.13
C ILE A 139 -28.06 -15.66 -24.66
N ALA A 140 -28.08 -15.44 -25.98
CA ALA A 140 -27.27 -14.42 -26.63
C ALA A 140 -28.07 -13.17 -27.00
N SER A 141 -29.41 -13.25 -27.08
CA SER A 141 -30.25 -12.16 -27.60
C SER A 141 -31.61 -12.05 -26.90
N LEU A 142 -32.27 -10.89 -27.05
CA LEU A 142 -33.56 -10.62 -26.44
C LEU A 142 -34.69 -11.43 -27.08
N GLU A 143 -34.50 -11.83 -28.34
CA GLU A 143 -35.41 -12.72 -29.06
C GLU A 143 -35.40 -14.14 -28.51
N GLU A 144 -34.22 -14.64 -28.12
CA GLU A 144 -34.10 -15.94 -27.44
C GLU A 144 -34.76 -15.90 -26.06
N LEU A 145 -34.57 -14.79 -25.33
CA LEU A 145 -35.24 -14.60 -24.04
C LEU A 145 -36.77 -14.58 -24.17
N LYS A 146 -37.30 -14.01 -25.25
CA LYS A 146 -38.74 -13.97 -25.54
C LYS A 146 -39.34 -15.36 -25.82
N LYS A 147 -38.56 -16.29 -26.35
CA LYS A 147 -38.99 -17.65 -26.72
C LYS A 147 -38.90 -18.64 -25.54
N LEU A 148 -38.29 -18.22 -24.43
CA LEU A 148 -38.07 -19.07 -23.27
C LEU A 148 -39.30 -19.13 -22.37
N GLU A 149 -39.60 -20.32 -21.87
CA GLU A 149 -40.56 -20.50 -20.78
C GLU A 149 -39.92 -20.00 -19.48
N LEU A 150 -40.46 -18.88 -18.98
CA LEU A 150 -40.00 -18.19 -17.78
C LEU A 150 -40.76 -18.71 -16.56
N GLN A 151 -40.03 -19.12 -15.52
CA GLN A 151 -40.60 -19.48 -14.22
C GLN A 151 -40.85 -18.24 -13.36
N ASP A 152 -41.61 -18.42 -12.27
CA ASP A 152 -41.93 -17.36 -11.31
C ASP A 152 -40.69 -16.80 -10.57
N LYS A 153 -39.67 -17.64 -10.41
CA LYS A 153 -38.40 -17.34 -9.73
C LYS A 153 -37.24 -17.43 -10.71
N ILE A 154 -36.67 -16.28 -11.07
CA ILE A 154 -35.57 -16.20 -12.04
C ILE A 154 -34.35 -15.56 -11.44
N ALA A 155 -33.19 -16.16 -11.70
CA ALA A 155 -31.89 -15.56 -11.44
C ALA A 155 -31.23 -15.21 -12.77
N PHE A 156 -30.91 -13.94 -12.99
CA PHE A 156 -30.32 -13.44 -14.22
C PHE A 156 -28.87 -13.02 -14.00
N LEU A 157 -27.95 -13.63 -14.74
CA LEU A 157 -26.51 -13.36 -14.71
C LEU A 157 -26.01 -12.98 -16.11
N ALA A 158 -24.82 -12.42 -16.19
CA ALA A 158 -24.15 -12.12 -17.46
C ALA A 158 -22.69 -12.60 -17.47
N GLN A 159 -22.21 -12.96 -18.66
CA GLN A 159 -20.79 -13.15 -18.91
C GLN A 159 -20.03 -11.86 -18.58
N THR A 160 -18.84 -11.97 -17.97
CA THR A 160 -18.07 -10.81 -17.50
C THR A 160 -17.71 -9.82 -18.61
N THR A 161 -17.71 -10.26 -19.88
CA THR A 161 -17.39 -9.46 -21.07
C THR A 161 -18.61 -8.92 -21.81
N GLU A 162 -19.84 -9.17 -21.34
CA GLU A 162 -21.06 -8.66 -21.98
C GLU A 162 -21.30 -7.16 -21.72
N LYS A 163 -22.14 -6.55 -22.55
CA LYS A 163 -22.43 -5.10 -22.47
C LYS A 163 -23.47 -4.78 -21.39
N GLU A 164 -23.19 -3.77 -20.57
CA GLU A 164 -24.13 -3.29 -19.53
C GLU A 164 -25.46 -2.81 -20.11
N GLU A 165 -25.45 -2.14 -21.28
CA GLU A 165 -26.67 -1.68 -21.97
C GLU A 165 -27.61 -2.84 -22.33
N LYS A 166 -27.04 -3.89 -22.94
CA LYS A 166 -27.76 -5.10 -23.34
C LYS A 166 -28.29 -5.84 -22.11
N PHE A 167 -27.51 -5.91 -21.03
CA PHE A 167 -27.94 -6.49 -19.77
C PHE A 167 -29.11 -5.73 -19.15
N ALA A 168 -29.03 -4.39 -19.11
CA ALA A 168 -30.08 -3.54 -18.56
C ALA A 168 -31.39 -3.65 -19.36
N GLU A 169 -31.32 -3.77 -20.68
CA GLU A 169 -32.50 -3.98 -21.54
C GLU A 169 -33.22 -5.30 -21.20
N MET A 170 -32.46 -6.38 -21.00
CA MET A 170 -32.99 -7.69 -20.64
C MET A 170 -33.61 -7.70 -19.25
N VAL A 171 -32.96 -7.04 -18.28
CA VAL A 171 -33.48 -6.91 -16.92
C VAL A 171 -34.82 -6.19 -16.92
N LYS A 172 -34.96 -5.09 -17.68
CA LYS A 172 -36.24 -4.38 -17.82
C LYS A 172 -37.34 -5.27 -18.40
N TYR A 173 -37.01 -6.11 -19.38
CA TYR A 173 -37.95 -7.06 -19.95
C TYR A 173 -38.37 -8.15 -18.95
N LEU A 174 -37.44 -8.65 -18.13
CA LEU A 174 -37.70 -9.67 -17.10
C LEU A 174 -38.52 -9.12 -15.93
N GLN A 175 -38.26 -7.88 -15.49
CA GLN A 175 -39.01 -7.23 -14.40
C GLN A 175 -40.53 -7.17 -14.67
N GLY A 176 -40.94 -7.10 -15.93
CA GLY A 176 -42.36 -7.08 -16.32
C GLY A 176 -43.01 -8.47 -16.43
N LYS A 177 -42.27 -9.58 -16.27
CA LYS A 177 -42.74 -10.94 -16.56
C LYS A 177 -42.58 -11.96 -15.44
N THR A 178 -41.87 -11.62 -14.36
CA THR A 178 -41.55 -12.56 -13.27
C THR A 178 -41.94 -11.99 -11.92
N THR A 179 -42.40 -12.82 -11.00
CA THR A 179 -42.74 -12.41 -9.63
C THR A 179 -41.53 -12.21 -8.72
N ASP A 180 -40.45 -12.96 -8.92
CA ASP A 180 -39.23 -12.88 -8.10
C ASP A 180 -37.97 -12.97 -8.99
N LEU A 181 -37.38 -11.80 -9.25
CA LEU A 181 -36.19 -11.65 -10.09
C LEU A 181 -34.96 -11.30 -9.25
N LYS A 182 -33.99 -12.21 -9.22
CA LYS A 182 -32.65 -11.94 -8.70
C LYS A 182 -31.71 -11.57 -9.83
N VAL A 183 -31.27 -10.32 -9.85
CA VAL A 183 -30.30 -9.83 -10.85
C VAL A 183 -28.92 -9.81 -10.24
N PHE A 184 -27.99 -10.56 -10.84
CA PHE A 184 -26.58 -10.52 -10.48
C PHE A 184 -25.80 -9.81 -11.58
N SER A 185 -25.36 -8.58 -11.31
CA SER A 185 -24.45 -7.87 -12.21
C SER A 185 -23.05 -8.44 -12.10
N THR A 186 -22.79 -9.49 -12.87
CA THR A 186 -21.50 -10.20 -12.95
C THR A 186 -20.58 -9.64 -14.03
N ILE A 187 -20.98 -8.55 -14.70
CA ILE A 187 -20.17 -7.86 -15.71
C ILE A 187 -18.93 -7.25 -15.06
N CYS A 188 -17.76 -7.45 -15.67
CA CYS A 188 -16.50 -6.91 -15.17
C CYS A 188 -16.31 -5.46 -15.65
N PRO A 189 -16.10 -4.49 -14.75
CA PRO A 189 -15.97 -3.07 -15.14
C PRO A 189 -14.66 -2.79 -15.90
N SER A 190 -13.68 -3.71 -15.86
CA SER A 190 -12.35 -3.53 -16.48
C SER A 190 -12.43 -3.22 -17.98
N THR A 191 -13.39 -3.80 -18.70
CA THR A 191 -13.56 -3.53 -20.13
C THR A 191 -14.05 -2.10 -20.38
N ARG A 192 -15.05 -1.64 -19.62
CA ARG A 192 -15.61 -0.29 -19.73
C ARG A 192 -14.58 0.78 -19.35
N ILE A 193 -13.93 0.60 -18.21
CA ILE A 193 -12.88 1.51 -17.72
C ILE A 193 -11.76 1.68 -18.76
N ARG A 194 -11.33 0.60 -19.42
CA ARG A 194 -10.32 0.68 -20.50
C ARG A 194 -10.82 1.42 -21.74
N GLN A 195 -12.06 1.19 -22.13
CA GLN A 195 -12.66 1.87 -23.28
C GLN A 195 -12.81 3.38 -23.01
N GLU A 196 -13.23 3.76 -21.80
CA GLU A 196 -13.32 5.15 -21.37
C GLU A 196 -11.93 5.81 -21.30
N ALA A 197 -10.93 5.14 -20.72
CA ALA A 197 -9.56 5.65 -20.66
C ALA A 197 -8.94 5.80 -22.07
N ALA A 198 -9.16 4.82 -22.96
CA ALA A 198 -8.69 4.90 -24.33
C ALA A 198 -9.40 6.02 -25.12
N ALA A 199 -10.70 6.23 -24.91
CA ALA A 199 -11.46 7.30 -25.54
C ALA A 199 -11.00 8.69 -25.06
N LYS A 200 -10.77 8.87 -23.75
CA LYS A 200 -10.21 10.11 -23.18
C LYS A 200 -8.83 10.40 -23.77
N LEU A 201 -7.94 9.41 -23.75
CA LEU A 201 -6.60 9.57 -24.32
C LEU A 201 -6.65 9.92 -25.81
N ALA A 202 -7.54 9.27 -26.58
CA ALA A 202 -7.70 9.52 -28.00
C ALA A 202 -8.13 10.97 -28.33
N GLN A 203 -8.75 11.70 -27.38
CA GLN A 203 -9.10 13.11 -27.55
C GLN A 203 -7.92 14.06 -27.31
N GLU A 204 -6.89 13.64 -26.59
CA GLU A 204 -5.75 14.48 -26.19
C GLU A 204 -4.49 14.29 -27.06
N VAL A 205 -4.47 13.22 -27.88
CA VAL A 205 -3.32 12.83 -28.70
C VAL A 205 -3.60 13.00 -30.20
N ASN A 206 -2.53 13.03 -31.00
CA ASN A 206 -2.62 13.19 -32.46
C ASN A 206 -2.58 11.86 -33.22
N LEU A 207 -2.23 10.78 -32.53
CA LEU A 207 -2.15 9.41 -33.05
C LEU A 207 -2.40 8.43 -31.91
N MET A 208 -3.13 7.34 -32.18
CA MET A 208 -3.30 6.23 -31.23
C MET A 208 -2.71 4.93 -31.77
N ILE A 209 -2.03 4.19 -30.90
CA ILE A 209 -1.54 2.84 -31.17
C ILE A 209 -2.24 1.88 -30.22
N VAL A 210 -2.91 0.88 -30.78
CA VAL A 210 -3.66 -0.13 -30.04
C VAL A 210 -2.94 -1.46 -30.18
N ILE A 211 -2.48 -2.00 -29.06
CA ILE A 211 -1.67 -3.23 -29.02
C ILE A 211 -2.53 -4.42 -28.58
N GLY A 212 -2.59 -5.47 -29.41
CA GLY A 212 -3.15 -6.76 -29.01
C GLY A 212 -3.60 -7.60 -30.19
N GLY A 213 -4.04 -8.83 -29.94
CA GLY A 213 -4.38 -9.77 -31.00
C GLY A 213 -5.49 -9.29 -31.94
N LYS A 214 -5.31 -9.50 -33.25
CA LYS A 214 -6.28 -9.24 -34.34
C LYS A 214 -7.51 -10.14 -34.26
N HIS A 215 -7.48 -11.19 -33.45
CA HIS A 215 -8.64 -12.06 -33.18
C HIS A 215 -9.42 -11.67 -31.91
N SER A 216 -8.92 -10.73 -31.11
CA SER A 216 -9.60 -10.26 -29.88
C SER A 216 -10.71 -9.28 -30.23
N SER A 217 -11.96 -9.66 -29.96
CA SER A 217 -13.15 -8.80 -30.12
C SER A 217 -13.01 -7.50 -29.31
N ASN A 218 -12.51 -7.59 -28.08
CA ASN A 218 -12.31 -6.43 -27.20
C ASN A 218 -11.24 -5.47 -27.72
N THR A 219 -10.15 -5.99 -28.29
CA THR A 219 -9.06 -5.17 -28.84
C THR A 219 -9.51 -4.48 -30.12
N LYS A 220 -10.26 -5.16 -30.99
CA LYS A 220 -10.89 -4.53 -32.17
C LYS A 220 -11.81 -3.39 -31.77
N LYS A 221 -12.63 -3.60 -30.73
CA LYS A 221 -13.55 -2.58 -30.23
C LYS A 221 -12.81 -1.36 -29.68
N LEU A 222 -11.74 -1.57 -28.90
CA LEU A 222 -10.85 -0.50 -28.46
C LEU A 222 -10.29 0.30 -29.63
N ALA A 223 -9.84 -0.38 -30.69
CA ALA A 223 -9.34 0.28 -31.89
C ALA A 223 -10.43 1.08 -32.62
N GLU A 224 -11.65 0.54 -32.76
CA GLU A 224 -12.78 1.27 -33.34
C GLU A 224 -13.13 2.53 -32.53
N ILE A 225 -13.15 2.44 -31.20
CA ILE A 225 -13.46 3.58 -30.34
C ILE A 225 -12.43 4.69 -30.53
N CYS A 226 -11.14 4.35 -30.57
CA CYS A 226 -10.08 5.33 -30.79
C CYS A 226 -10.13 5.94 -32.20
N ARG A 227 -10.47 5.14 -33.24
CA ARG A 227 -10.61 5.61 -34.63
C ARG A 227 -11.65 6.70 -34.80
N ASN A 228 -12.66 6.74 -33.94
CA ASN A 228 -13.68 7.79 -33.99
C ASN A 228 -13.15 9.18 -33.62
N TYR A 229 -12.01 9.27 -32.91
CA TYR A 229 -11.42 10.53 -32.46
C TYR A 229 -10.14 10.87 -33.21
N VAL A 230 -9.27 9.87 -33.45
CA VAL A 230 -7.91 10.10 -33.95
C VAL A 230 -7.43 8.94 -34.83
N PRO A 231 -6.54 9.19 -35.82
CA PRO A 231 -5.92 8.10 -36.58
C PRO A 231 -5.33 7.05 -35.64
N THR A 232 -5.81 5.81 -35.79
CA THR A 232 -5.51 4.72 -34.87
C THR A 232 -4.98 3.51 -35.63
N PHE A 233 -3.80 3.05 -35.24
CA PHE A 233 -3.18 1.84 -35.78
C PHE A 233 -3.31 0.68 -34.79
N HIS A 234 -3.76 -0.47 -35.28
CA HIS A 234 -3.85 -1.70 -34.50
C HIS A 234 -2.70 -2.61 -34.89
N ILE A 235 -1.78 -2.83 -33.94
CA ILE A 235 -0.59 -3.66 -34.12
C ILE A 235 -0.59 -4.85 -33.17
N GLU A 236 0.08 -5.93 -33.58
CA GLU A 236 0.43 -7.02 -32.67
C GLU A 236 1.92 -7.05 -32.33
N ARG A 237 2.79 -6.53 -33.22
CA ARG A 237 4.25 -6.52 -33.06
C ARG A 237 4.78 -5.09 -33.11
N ALA A 238 5.86 -4.84 -32.38
CA ALA A 238 6.60 -3.59 -32.50
C ALA A 238 7.20 -3.41 -33.92
N GLN A 239 7.48 -4.50 -34.63
CA GLN A 239 7.92 -4.50 -36.03
C GLN A 239 6.88 -3.99 -37.03
N GLU A 240 5.59 -3.98 -36.67
CA GLU A 240 4.53 -3.42 -37.54
C GLU A 240 4.52 -1.88 -37.51
N LEU A 241 5.27 -1.26 -36.58
CA LEU A 241 5.39 0.19 -36.52
C LEU A 241 6.12 0.71 -37.76
N GLN A 242 5.54 1.72 -38.41
CA GLN A 242 6.20 2.41 -39.52
C GLN A 242 6.60 3.82 -39.11
N SER A 243 7.85 4.20 -39.38
CA SER A 243 8.39 5.54 -39.10
C SER A 243 7.58 6.66 -39.76
N SER A 244 6.90 6.34 -40.87
CA SER A 244 6.03 7.25 -41.61
C SER A 244 4.77 7.67 -40.85
N TRP A 245 4.28 6.86 -39.92
CA TRP A 245 3.08 7.19 -39.12
C TRP A 245 3.31 8.34 -38.14
N PHE A 246 4.58 8.67 -37.91
CA PHE A 246 5.02 9.66 -36.94
C PHE A 246 5.54 10.95 -37.60
N LEU A 247 5.45 11.09 -38.92
CA LEU A 247 5.70 12.35 -39.63
C LEU A 247 4.57 13.34 -39.22
N ASP A 248 4.93 14.48 -38.65
CA ASP A 248 4.03 15.56 -38.18
C ASP A 248 3.20 15.31 -36.89
N LYS A 249 3.57 14.35 -36.04
CA LYS A 249 2.82 14.02 -34.81
C LYS A 249 3.61 14.32 -33.53
N PHE A 250 3.08 15.24 -32.72
CA PHE A 250 3.72 15.69 -31.48
C PHE A 250 3.35 14.84 -30.25
N LYS A 251 2.12 14.30 -30.21
CA LYS A 251 1.62 13.44 -29.11
C LYS A 251 1.08 12.12 -29.65
N VAL A 252 1.61 11.00 -29.17
CA VAL A 252 1.15 9.65 -29.52
C VAL A 252 0.65 8.93 -28.28
N GLY A 253 -0.58 8.45 -28.33
CA GLY A 253 -1.18 7.63 -27.28
C GLY A 253 -1.00 6.14 -27.56
N VAL A 254 -0.74 5.36 -26.52
CA VAL A 254 -0.64 3.90 -26.60
C VAL A 254 -1.65 3.26 -25.64
N THR A 255 -2.41 2.30 -26.15
CA THR A 255 -3.35 1.48 -25.37
C THR A 255 -3.23 0.02 -25.76
N ALA A 256 -3.73 -0.89 -24.91
CA ALA A 256 -3.59 -2.32 -25.13
C ALA A 256 -4.83 -3.10 -24.63
N GLY A 257 -5.06 -4.24 -25.26
CA GLY A 257 -6.13 -5.16 -24.87
C GLY A 257 -5.89 -5.83 -23.52
N ALA A 258 -6.96 -6.37 -22.94
CA ALA A 258 -6.99 -7.03 -21.63
C ALA A 258 -6.06 -8.24 -21.47
N SER A 259 -5.69 -8.85 -22.60
CA SER A 259 -4.85 -10.04 -22.69
C SER A 259 -3.49 -9.72 -23.31
N THR A 260 -3.12 -8.44 -23.43
CA THR A 260 -1.83 -8.02 -23.95
C THR A 260 -0.81 -7.94 -22.81
N PRO A 261 0.33 -8.66 -22.89
CA PRO A 261 1.38 -8.61 -21.89
C PRO A 261 2.10 -7.26 -21.79
N ASP A 262 2.57 -6.94 -20.59
CA ASP A 262 3.33 -5.71 -20.30
C ASP A 262 4.65 -5.65 -21.09
N TRP A 263 5.29 -6.79 -21.35
CA TRP A 263 6.54 -6.85 -22.11
C TRP A 263 6.35 -6.47 -23.59
N ILE A 264 5.20 -6.78 -24.21
CA ILE A 264 4.89 -6.34 -25.58
C ILE A 264 4.71 -4.82 -25.62
N ILE A 265 4.06 -4.26 -24.60
CA ILE A 265 3.87 -2.80 -24.49
C ILE A 265 5.23 -2.11 -24.38
N LYS A 266 6.12 -2.61 -23.53
CA LYS A 266 7.49 -2.08 -23.39
C LYS A 266 8.26 -2.16 -24.70
N GLU A 267 8.23 -3.30 -25.39
CA GLU A 267 8.89 -3.47 -26.69
C GLU A 267 8.42 -2.45 -27.73
N VAL A 268 7.11 -2.17 -27.78
CA VAL A 268 6.54 -1.16 -28.67
C VAL A 268 7.02 0.25 -28.28
N VAL A 269 7.01 0.59 -27.00
CA VAL A 269 7.46 1.90 -26.50
C VAL A 269 8.95 2.12 -26.78
N GLU A 270 9.81 1.13 -26.51
CA GLU A 270 11.25 1.19 -26.80
C GLU A 270 11.52 1.38 -28.31
N GLN A 271 10.76 0.71 -29.18
CA GLN A 271 10.89 0.92 -30.63
C GLN A 271 10.44 2.33 -31.04
N MET A 272 9.40 2.88 -30.41
CA MET A 272 8.96 4.25 -30.67
C MET A 272 9.98 5.29 -30.19
N GLU A 273 10.67 5.03 -29.08
CA GLU A 273 11.77 5.87 -28.57
C GLU A 273 12.97 5.85 -29.53
N LYS A 274 13.37 4.67 -30.03
CA LYS A 274 14.43 4.56 -31.06
C LYS A 274 14.10 5.33 -32.32
N ILE A 275 12.86 5.24 -32.80
CA ILE A 275 12.39 6.03 -33.97
C ILE A 275 12.45 7.53 -33.68
N ASN A 276 12.23 7.94 -32.43
CA ASN A 276 12.32 9.35 -32.03
C ASN A 276 13.78 9.82 -31.95
N GLU A 277 14.71 9.01 -31.44
CA GLU A 277 16.16 9.32 -31.41
C GLU A 277 16.74 9.48 -32.83
N SER A 278 16.45 8.55 -33.74
CA SER A 278 16.94 8.64 -35.13
C SER A 278 16.43 9.89 -35.86
N LYS A 279 15.21 10.37 -35.55
CA LYS A 279 14.69 11.64 -36.09
C LYS A 279 15.40 12.87 -35.55
N VAL A 280 15.85 12.83 -34.30
CA VAL A 280 16.63 13.93 -33.71
C VAL A 280 17.99 14.02 -34.38
N GLU A 281 18.63 12.88 -34.66
CA GLU A 281 19.90 12.83 -35.40
C GLU A 281 19.76 13.35 -36.84
N GLU A 282 18.72 12.93 -37.58
CA GLU A 282 18.47 13.43 -38.95
C GLU A 282 18.18 14.94 -38.97
N ASN A 283 17.36 15.46 -38.04
CA ASN A 283 17.10 16.90 -37.93
C ASN A 283 18.36 17.68 -37.51
N PHE A 284 19.23 17.14 -36.66
CA PHE A 284 20.47 17.81 -36.27
C PHE A 284 21.43 17.99 -37.45
N VAL A 285 21.51 16.99 -38.34
CA VAL A 285 22.34 17.06 -39.54
C VAL A 285 21.79 18.10 -40.54
N GLU A 286 20.47 18.16 -40.75
CA GLU A 286 19.85 19.17 -41.62
C GLU A 286 19.96 20.60 -41.07
N ILE A 287 19.95 20.77 -39.73
CA ILE A 287 20.16 22.08 -39.09
C ILE A 287 21.63 22.52 -39.24
N GLN A 288 22.58 21.59 -39.13
CA GLN A 288 24.01 21.89 -39.27
C GLN A 288 24.35 22.41 -40.68
N GLU A 289 23.73 21.86 -41.73
CA GLU A 289 23.96 22.31 -43.12
C GLU A 289 23.33 23.67 -43.45
N LYS A 290 22.29 24.10 -42.71
CA LYS A 290 21.63 25.40 -42.92
C LYS A 290 22.31 26.57 -42.21
N ILE A 291 23.23 26.32 -41.27
CA ILE A 291 23.92 27.37 -40.51
C ILE A 291 25.03 28.07 -41.33
N ASP A 292 25.48 27.48 -42.44
CA ASP A 292 26.66 27.99 -43.18
C ASP A 292 26.40 29.09 -44.24
N LEU A 293 25.17 29.57 -44.42
CA LEU A 293 24.87 30.66 -45.38
C LEU A 293 24.03 31.77 -44.74
N GLN A 294 24.75 32.80 -44.28
CA GLN A 294 24.35 34.15 -43.90
C GLN A 294 22.88 34.56 -44.08
N ASN A 295 22.20 34.80 -42.95
CA ASN A 295 21.42 36.00 -42.64
C ASN A 295 21.02 35.96 -41.17
N VAL A 296 21.73 36.74 -40.33
CA VAL A 296 21.38 36.95 -38.92
C VAL A 296 19.98 37.58 -38.84
N GLN A 297 19.06 36.94 -38.14
CA GLN A 297 17.70 37.44 -37.90
C GLN A 297 17.57 38.06 -36.51
N THR A 298 16.60 38.96 -36.33
CA THR A 298 16.23 39.50 -35.00
C THR A 298 15.84 38.34 -34.07
N GLY A 299 16.53 38.21 -32.94
CA GLY A 299 16.40 37.10 -31.98
C GLY A 299 17.61 36.16 -31.90
N ASP A 300 18.62 36.31 -32.78
CA ASP A 300 19.82 35.46 -32.75
C ASP A 300 20.78 35.86 -31.60
N LEU A 301 21.31 34.84 -30.91
CA LEU A 301 22.34 34.96 -29.87
C LEU A 301 23.73 34.95 -30.53
N ILE A 302 24.45 36.06 -30.42
CA ILE A 302 25.75 36.25 -31.06
C ILE A 302 26.79 36.59 -30.00
N LYS A 303 28.00 36.07 -30.17
CA LYS A 303 29.15 36.48 -29.37
C LYS A 303 29.72 37.76 -29.97
N GLY A 304 29.82 38.81 -29.17
CA GLY A 304 30.41 40.06 -29.61
C GLY A 304 31.49 40.56 -28.67
N THR A 305 32.50 41.22 -29.22
CA THR A 305 33.62 41.78 -28.46
C THR A 305 33.38 43.27 -28.22
N ILE A 306 33.56 43.72 -26.98
CA ILE A 306 33.38 45.14 -26.64
C ILE A 306 34.53 45.96 -27.22
N VAL A 307 34.23 46.81 -28.19
CA VAL A 307 35.22 47.68 -28.85
C VAL A 307 35.35 49.02 -28.13
N GLN A 308 34.24 49.56 -27.62
CA GLN A 308 34.25 50.86 -26.95
C GLN A 308 33.14 50.97 -25.90
N VAL A 309 33.45 51.54 -24.74
CA VAL A 309 32.49 51.83 -23.67
C VAL A 309 32.40 53.33 -23.47
N SER A 310 31.22 53.92 -23.66
CA SER A 310 30.92 55.33 -23.37
C SER A 310 30.06 55.44 -22.11
N SER A 311 29.78 56.67 -21.64
CA SER A 311 28.99 56.91 -20.42
C SER A 311 27.56 56.38 -20.48
N ASP A 312 26.97 56.33 -21.68
CA ASP A 312 25.57 55.98 -21.90
C ASP A 312 25.38 54.70 -22.75
N ASP A 313 26.32 54.38 -23.64
CA ASP A 313 26.25 53.23 -24.57
C ASP A 313 27.60 52.50 -24.73
N ALA A 314 27.57 51.18 -24.94
CA ALA A 314 28.73 50.35 -25.30
C ALA A 314 28.60 49.81 -26.75
N LEU A 315 29.67 49.93 -27.53
CA LEU A 315 29.78 49.42 -28.90
C LEU A 315 30.40 48.03 -28.89
N ILE A 316 29.74 47.09 -29.54
CA ILE A 316 30.10 45.67 -29.59
C ILE A 316 30.22 45.25 -31.04
N ASP A 317 31.36 44.65 -31.39
CA ASP A 317 31.53 43.98 -32.68
C ASP A 317 30.96 42.56 -32.61
N ILE A 318 29.93 42.29 -33.40
CA ILE A 318 29.22 41.00 -33.47
C ILE A 318 29.62 40.18 -34.70
N GLY A 319 30.71 40.53 -35.40
CA GLY A 319 31.19 39.80 -36.59
C GLY A 319 30.30 39.98 -37.83
N GLY A 320 29.39 40.95 -37.81
CA GLY A 320 28.52 41.34 -38.93
C GLY A 320 29.09 42.49 -39.76
N LYS A 321 28.31 43.01 -40.73
CA LYS A 321 28.69 44.20 -41.52
C LYS A 321 28.52 45.54 -40.76
N SER A 322 27.98 45.51 -39.54
CA SER A 322 27.67 46.72 -38.76
C SER A 322 27.85 46.45 -37.26
N GLU A 323 28.22 47.50 -36.52
CA GLU A 323 28.46 47.45 -35.07
C GLU A 323 27.12 47.44 -34.29
N GLY A 324 27.13 46.78 -33.13
CA GLY A 324 26.00 46.72 -32.22
C GLY A 324 26.10 47.73 -31.08
N VAL A 325 24.99 48.35 -30.70
CA VAL A 325 24.89 49.30 -29.57
C VAL A 325 24.18 48.61 -28.41
N LEU A 326 24.82 48.60 -27.24
CA LEU A 326 24.28 48.10 -25.97
C LEU A 326 24.12 49.25 -24.96
N PRO A 327 22.89 49.64 -24.60
CA PRO A 327 22.65 50.69 -23.62
C PRO A 327 23.09 50.26 -22.21
N VAL A 328 23.71 51.16 -21.46
CA VAL A 328 24.25 50.91 -20.10
C VAL A 328 23.17 50.50 -19.07
N THR A 329 21.91 50.89 -19.27
CA THR A 329 20.76 50.50 -18.43
C THR A 329 20.45 48.99 -18.44
N GLU A 330 21.08 48.25 -19.35
CA GLU A 330 20.95 46.80 -19.48
C GLU A 330 21.98 46.02 -18.63
N PHE A 331 22.95 46.69 -17.98
CA PHE A 331 24.02 46.03 -17.23
C PHE A 331 23.71 45.79 -15.73
N SER A 332 22.85 46.60 -15.11
CA SER A 332 22.53 46.52 -13.67
C SER A 332 21.26 47.30 -13.31
N ASN A 333 20.53 46.88 -12.27
CA ASN A 333 19.34 47.58 -11.73
C ASN A 333 19.67 48.58 -10.60
N GLU A 334 20.93 48.65 -10.17
CA GLU A 334 21.43 49.68 -9.24
C GLU A 334 22.47 50.56 -9.95
N LYS A 335 22.48 51.86 -9.59
CA LYS A 335 23.49 52.82 -10.05
C LYS A 335 24.85 52.41 -9.48
N VAL A 336 25.60 51.62 -10.24
CA VAL A 336 26.99 51.26 -9.94
C VAL A 336 27.88 51.83 -11.03
N ASP A 337 28.99 52.46 -10.63
CA ASP A 337 29.97 53.07 -11.52
C ASP A 337 30.63 52.03 -12.45
N LEU A 338 30.53 52.25 -13.77
CA LEU A 338 30.89 51.30 -14.83
C LEU A 338 32.38 51.01 -15.01
N LYS A 339 33.28 51.67 -14.27
CA LYS A 339 34.72 51.56 -14.50
C LYS A 339 35.38 50.32 -13.91
N GLU A 340 34.70 49.56 -13.05
CA GLU A 340 35.33 48.42 -12.35
C GLU A 340 34.97 47.03 -12.91
N HIS A 341 33.99 46.91 -13.83
CA HIS A 341 33.50 45.60 -14.31
C HIS A 341 33.50 45.37 -15.83
N LEU A 342 33.98 46.33 -16.62
CA LEU A 342 33.98 46.24 -18.09
C LEU A 342 35.33 46.71 -18.63
N GLN A 343 36.13 45.78 -19.18
CA GLN A 343 37.33 46.13 -19.92
C GLN A 343 37.06 46.05 -21.42
N VAL A 344 37.58 47.02 -22.16
CA VAL A 344 37.57 47.00 -23.64
C VAL A 344 38.30 45.73 -24.09
N GLY A 345 37.60 44.87 -24.83
CA GLY A 345 38.09 43.56 -25.25
C GLY A 345 37.39 42.34 -24.63
N ASP A 346 36.48 42.51 -23.67
CA ASP A 346 35.69 41.39 -23.13
C ASP A 346 34.70 40.84 -24.18
N GLU A 347 34.61 39.51 -24.27
CA GLU A 347 33.61 38.80 -25.07
C GLU A 347 32.30 38.66 -24.30
N ILE A 348 31.20 39.11 -24.89
CA ILE A 348 29.86 39.03 -24.30
C ILE A 348 28.85 38.45 -25.29
N LEU A 349 27.97 37.59 -24.76
CA LEU A 349 26.83 37.04 -25.50
C LEU A 349 25.68 38.05 -25.49
N VAL A 350 25.18 38.39 -26.68
CA VAL A 350 24.18 39.43 -26.89
C VAL A 350 23.11 38.96 -27.88
N GLU A 351 21.86 39.34 -27.64
CA GLU A 351 20.74 39.04 -28.52
C GLU A 351 20.38 40.28 -29.36
N VAL A 352 20.12 40.07 -30.66
CA VAL A 352 19.72 41.15 -31.59
C VAL A 352 18.23 41.45 -31.43
N ILE A 353 17.87 42.57 -30.79
CA ILE A 353 16.47 42.97 -30.63
C ILE A 353 15.93 43.57 -31.93
N LYS A 354 16.68 44.51 -32.52
CA LYS A 354 16.20 45.29 -33.66
C LYS A 354 17.35 45.91 -34.44
N VAL A 355 17.15 46.10 -35.74
CA VAL A 355 18.04 46.88 -36.60
C VAL A 355 17.45 48.29 -36.74
N ASP A 356 18.25 49.31 -36.40
CA ASP A 356 17.83 50.70 -36.59
C ASP A 356 17.96 51.13 -38.06
N LYS A 357 17.35 52.26 -38.44
CA LYS A 357 17.32 52.75 -39.85
C LYS A 357 18.71 53.07 -40.42
N GLU A 358 19.71 53.20 -39.58
CA GLU A 358 21.11 53.48 -39.94
C GLU A 358 21.99 52.21 -40.01
N GLY A 359 21.41 51.03 -39.81
CA GLY A 359 22.12 49.74 -39.94
C GLY A 359 22.78 49.22 -38.67
N ASN A 360 22.66 49.92 -37.54
CA ASN A 360 23.19 49.47 -36.25
C ASN A 360 22.25 48.45 -35.58
N TYR A 361 22.84 47.45 -34.93
CA TYR A 361 22.09 46.42 -34.19
C TYR A 361 21.89 46.85 -32.73
N ILE A 362 20.64 46.93 -32.26
CA ILE A 362 20.34 47.15 -30.85
C ILE A 362 20.41 45.81 -30.14
N LEU A 363 21.30 45.71 -29.15
CA LEU A 363 21.61 44.49 -28.43
C LEU A 363 21.06 44.56 -27.00
N SER A 364 20.59 43.43 -26.45
CA SER A 364 20.30 43.32 -25.00
C SER A 364 21.00 42.13 -24.38
N ARG A 365 21.61 42.38 -23.23
CA ARG A 365 22.22 41.36 -22.36
C ARG A 365 21.22 40.78 -21.36
N LYS A 366 20.17 41.53 -20.98
CA LYS A 366 19.16 41.05 -20.01
C LYS A 366 18.38 39.86 -20.54
N ASN A 367 17.87 39.91 -21.77
CA ASN A 367 17.09 38.80 -22.31
C ASN A 367 17.94 37.53 -22.48
N ALA A 368 19.19 37.65 -22.94
CA ALA A 368 20.11 36.52 -23.05
C ALA A 368 20.41 35.87 -21.70
N TYR A 369 20.71 36.66 -20.67
CA TYR A 369 20.94 36.17 -19.31
C TYR A 369 19.68 35.55 -18.68
N TYR A 370 18.50 36.13 -18.92
CA TYR A 370 17.23 35.58 -18.45
C TYR A 370 16.86 34.27 -19.14
N ASN A 371 17.09 34.16 -20.46
CA ASN A 371 16.85 32.92 -21.20
C ASN A 371 17.83 31.83 -20.75
N GLU A 372 19.11 32.15 -20.54
CA GLU A 372 20.09 31.20 -20.01
C GLU A 372 19.73 30.74 -18.58
N LEU A 373 19.29 31.67 -17.73
CA LEU A 373 18.78 31.32 -16.40
C LEU A 373 17.52 30.46 -16.47
N MET A 374 16.60 30.72 -17.41
CA MET A 374 15.40 29.89 -17.61
C MET A 374 15.75 28.50 -18.12
N ASP A 375 16.69 28.37 -19.05
CA ASP A 375 17.16 27.08 -19.54
C ASP A 375 17.89 26.29 -18.43
N LYS A 376 18.62 26.99 -17.55
CA LYS A 376 19.22 26.38 -16.34
C LYS A 376 18.16 25.94 -15.34
N LEU A 377 17.13 26.76 -15.11
CA LEU A 377 16.03 26.42 -14.20
C LEU A 377 15.14 25.30 -14.76
N GLU A 378 14.97 25.20 -16.08
CA GLU A 378 14.28 24.09 -16.74
C GLU A 378 15.07 22.79 -16.62
N LYS A 379 16.40 22.84 -16.83
CA LYS A 379 17.27 21.69 -16.54
C LYS A 379 17.21 21.29 -15.06
N ALA A 380 17.20 22.27 -14.15
CA ALA A 380 17.06 22.03 -12.71
C ALA A 380 15.69 21.42 -12.33
N MET A 381 14.61 21.72 -13.07
CA MET A 381 13.32 21.05 -12.92
C MET A 381 13.39 19.58 -13.32
N GLU A 382 14.04 19.27 -14.45
CA GLU A 382 14.17 17.91 -14.95
C GLU A 382 15.11 17.05 -14.09
N THR A 383 16.18 17.64 -13.57
CA THR A 383 17.16 16.96 -12.69
C THR A 383 16.75 16.95 -11.22
N GLY A 384 15.78 17.79 -10.81
CA GLY A 384 15.33 17.93 -9.43
C GLY A 384 16.32 18.67 -8.51
N GLU A 385 17.18 19.51 -9.08
CA GLU A 385 18.24 20.23 -8.38
C GLU A 385 17.68 21.19 -7.32
N ILE A 386 18.39 21.31 -6.19
CA ILE A 386 18.00 22.15 -5.05
C ILE A 386 18.65 23.51 -5.23
N ILE A 387 17.84 24.57 -5.23
CA ILE A 387 18.28 25.95 -5.40
C ILE A 387 18.16 26.67 -4.06
N GLU A 388 19.21 27.38 -3.66
CA GLU A 388 19.20 28.23 -2.47
C GLU A 388 18.83 29.65 -2.87
N ALA A 389 17.77 30.21 -2.28
CA ALA A 389 17.34 31.58 -2.56
C ALA A 389 16.89 32.34 -1.31
N PRO A 390 17.26 33.62 -1.18
CA PRO A 390 16.78 34.47 -0.10
C PRO A 390 15.32 34.87 -0.31
N VAL A 391 14.57 34.95 0.80
CA VAL A 391 13.21 35.52 0.82
C VAL A 391 13.30 37.04 0.78
N VAL A 392 12.66 37.63 -0.23
CA VAL A 392 12.61 39.08 -0.46
C VAL A 392 11.41 39.70 0.26
N GLU A 393 10.21 39.14 0.08
CA GLU A 393 8.97 39.75 0.56
C GLU A 393 7.92 38.69 0.91
N ILE A 394 7.04 39.02 1.87
CA ILE A 394 5.92 38.16 2.28
C ILE A 394 4.64 38.75 1.69
N VAL A 395 3.87 37.93 0.98
CA VAL A 395 2.54 38.32 0.46
C VAL A 395 1.45 37.50 1.15
N LYS A 396 0.19 37.95 1.08
CA LYS A 396 -0.98 37.35 1.77
C LYS A 396 -1.30 35.88 1.41
N GLY A 397 -0.48 35.22 0.59
CA GLY A 397 -0.63 33.80 0.21
C GLY A 397 0.69 33.04 0.03
N GLY A 398 1.85 33.63 0.36
CA GLY A 398 3.15 32.98 0.15
C GLY A 398 4.35 33.91 0.32
N LEU A 399 5.54 33.39 0.01
CA LEU A 399 6.82 34.08 0.07
C LEU A 399 7.32 34.37 -1.34
N LEU A 400 7.81 35.58 -1.59
CA LEU A 400 8.56 35.92 -2.79
C LEU A 400 10.05 35.71 -2.53
N VAL A 401 10.69 34.93 -3.39
CA VAL A 401 12.10 34.55 -3.28
C VAL A 401 12.85 34.98 -4.54
N ASP A 402 14.13 35.31 -4.40
CA ASP A 402 14.96 35.68 -5.54
C ASP A 402 15.94 34.54 -5.89
N VAL A 403 15.68 33.86 -7.01
CA VAL A 403 16.56 32.83 -7.59
C VAL A 403 17.36 33.38 -8.80
N GLY A 404 17.43 34.70 -8.96
CA GLY A 404 17.85 35.40 -10.19
C GLY A 404 16.66 35.93 -11.02
N ILE A 405 15.47 35.42 -10.74
CA ILE A 405 14.16 35.93 -11.15
C ILE A 405 13.19 35.82 -9.98
N ARG A 406 12.11 36.60 -10.00
CA ARG A 406 11.09 36.60 -8.93
C ARG A 406 10.34 35.26 -8.90
N GLY A 407 10.65 34.45 -7.89
CA GLY A 407 9.96 33.20 -7.59
C GLY A 407 8.88 33.37 -6.53
N PHE A 408 7.84 32.55 -6.58
CA PHE A 408 6.76 32.52 -5.61
C PHE A 408 6.70 31.14 -4.92
N VAL A 409 6.75 31.14 -3.60
CA VAL A 409 6.58 29.95 -2.76
C VAL A 409 5.23 30.04 -2.06
N PRO A 410 4.24 29.20 -2.38
CA PRO A 410 2.96 29.18 -1.67
C PRO A 410 3.16 28.87 -0.18
N ALA A 411 2.39 29.52 0.72
CA ALA A 411 2.54 29.32 2.17
C ALA A 411 2.40 27.85 2.60
N SER A 412 1.57 27.06 1.91
CA SER A 412 1.38 25.62 2.14
C SER A 412 2.54 24.72 1.67
N GLN A 413 3.56 25.31 1.02
CA GLN A 413 4.70 24.62 0.43
C GLN A 413 6.05 25.06 1.04
N VAL A 414 6.00 25.95 2.05
CA VAL A 414 7.17 26.38 2.83
C VAL A 414 7.51 25.33 3.91
N GLU A 415 6.49 24.83 4.61
CA GLU A 415 6.68 23.93 5.75
C GLU A 415 5.54 22.89 5.84
N ARG A 416 5.71 21.82 6.64
CA ARG A 416 4.68 20.77 6.80
C ARG A 416 3.49 21.21 7.65
N PHE A 417 3.62 22.27 8.44
CA PHE A 417 2.59 22.79 9.34
C PHE A 417 2.29 24.26 9.02
N PHE A 418 1.08 24.72 9.36
CA PHE A 418 0.69 26.12 9.19
C PHE A 418 1.40 26.95 10.26
N VAL A 419 2.29 27.86 9.84
CA VAL A 419 2.96 28.81 10.74
C VAL A 419 2.21 30.13 10.68
N GLU A 420 1.77 30.64 11.83
CA GLU A 420 1.01 31.90 11.91
C GLU A 420 1.91 33.13 11.74
N ASP A 421 3.20 33.04 12.07
CA ASP A 421 4.16 34.14 11.99
C ASP A 421 5.24 33.92 10.91
N PHE A 422 5.05 34.57 9.76
CA PHE A 422 6.01 34.54 8.64
C PHE A 422 7.18 35.52 8.82
N GLN A 423 7.20 36.32 9.89
CA GLN A 423 8.22 37.36 10.11
C GLN A 423 9.63 36.79 10.30
N GLU A 424 9.76 35.56 10.79
CA GLU A 424 11.05 34.92 11.02
C GLU A 424 11.75 34.43 9.74
N TYR A 425 11.06 34.43 8.61
CA TYR A 425 11.58 33.95 7.33
C TYR A 425 12.07 35.07 6.41
N LEU A 426 11.90 36.33 6.80
CA LEU A 426 12.40 37.48 6.05
C LEU A 426 13.95 37.43 6.01
N GLN A 427 14.55 37.51 4.81
CA GLN A 427 16.00 37.44 4.57
C GLN A 427 16.72 36.12 4.92
N LYS A 428 15.99 35.04 5.25
CA LYS A 428 16.60 33.69 5.34
C LYS A 428 16.76 33.09 3.93
N THR A 429 17.84 32.35 3.71
CA THR A 429 18.02 31.54 2.51
C THR A 429 17.28 30.22 2.67
N LEU A 430 16.34 29.96 1.76
CA LEU A 430 15.56 28.73 1.74
C LEU A 430 16.08 27.81 0.63
N ARG A 431 16.10 26.50 0.91
CA ARG A 431 16.38 25.45 -0.07
C ARG A 431 15.10 25.06 -0.78
N LEU A 432 15.02 25.34 -2.06
CA LEU A 432 13.80 25.28 -2.83
C LEU A 432 13.99 24.44 -4.09
N ARG A 433 12.96 23.69 -4.45
CA ARG A 433 12.87 23.00 -5.75
C ARG A 433 11.82 23.67 -6.61
N VAL A 434 12.11 23.80 -7.90
CA VAL A 434 11.15 24.32 -8.87
C VAL A 434 10.05 23.29 -9.11
N ILE A 435 8.79 23.67 -8.89
CA ILE A 435 7.62 22.84 -9.20
C ILE A 435 7.05 23.22 -10.57
N GLU A 436 6.96 24.52 -10.83
CA GLU A 436 6.30 25.04 -12.02
C GLU A 436 7.07 26.24 -12.55
N LEU A 437 7.24 26.30 -13.86
CA LEU A 437 7.94 27.38 -14.55
C LEU A 437 7.04 27.89 -15.68
N ASP A 438 6.59 29.13 -15.56
CA ASP A 438 5.78 29.81 -16.58
C ASP A 438 6.70 30.71 -17.41
N LYS A 439 7.08 30.22 -18.61
CA LYS A 439 7.98 30.90 -19.55
C LYS A 439 7.39 32.22 -20.07
N GLU A 440 6.07 32.34 -20.19
CA GLU A 440 5.42 33.54 -20.73
C GLU A 440 5.35 34.66 -19.70
N LYS A 441 5.07 34.32 -18.43
CA LYS A 441 4.90 35.31 -17.35
C LYS A 441 6.17 35.57 -16.54
N ARG A 442 7.28 34.88 -16.84
CA ARG A 442 8.56 34.99 -16.12
C ARG A 442 8.39 34.76 -14.62
N LYS A 443 7.58 33.77 -14.25
CA LYS A 443 7.30 33.39 -12.86
C LYS A 443 7.68 31.94 -12.64
N VAL A 444 8.29 31.67 -11.49
CA VAL A 444 8.65 30.33 -11.07
C VAL A 444 7.99 30.04 -9.74
N VAL A 445 7.31 28.91 -9.65
CA VAL A 445 6.73 28.42 -8.40
C VAL A 445 7.70 27.42 -7.79
N LEU A 446 8.11 27.72 -6.57
CA LEU A 446 9.15 27.01 -5.84
C LEU A 446 8.53 26.38 -4.58
N SER A 447 9.08 25.25 -4.14
CA SER A 447 8.62 24.55 -2.93
C SER A 447 9.78 24.03 -2.11
N GLN A 448 9.70 24.28 -0.81
CA GLN A 448 10.62 23.77 0.19
C GLN A 448 10.19 22.40 0.72
N ARG A 449 8.87 22.12 0.70
CA ARG A 449 8.30 20.88 1.25
C ARG A 449 8.88 19.62 0.60
N VAL A 450 9.12 19.65 -0.72
CA VAL A 450 9.62 18.47 -1.46
C VAL A 450 11.04 18.10 -1.01
N VAL A 451 11.88 19.08 -0.68
CA VAL A 451 13.25 18.86 -0.20
C VAL A 451 13.23 18.31 1.23
N LEU A 452 12.41 18.89 2.11
CA LEU A 452 12.24 18.40 3.49
C LEU A 452 11.64 16.99 3.54
N ASP A 453 10.74 16.66 2.60
CA ASP A 453 10.14 15.33 2.49
C ASP A 453 11.17 14.26 2.09
N GLU A 454 12.09 14.58 1.17
CA GLU A 454 13.16 13.67 0.74
C GLU A 454 14.25 13.46 1.79
N GLU A 455 14.67 14.51 2.51
CA GLU A 455 15.62 14.36 3.63
C GLU A 455 15.05 13.46 4.71
N HIS A 456 13.77 13.66 5.02
CA HIS A 456 13.05 12.81 5.96
C HIS A 456 12.87 11.38 5.42
N GLN A 457 12.77 11.18 4.11
CA GLN A 457 12.71 9.86 3.50
C GLN A 457 14.06 9.12 3.55
N LYS A 458 15.17 9.83 3.33
CA LYS A 458 16.52 9.28 3.55
C LYS A 458 16.78 8.94 5.01
N GLN A 459 16.34 9.79 5.94
CA GLN A 459 16.40 9.48 7.38
C GLN A 459 15.50 8.29 7.75
N LYS A 460 14.32 8.16 7.12
CA LYS A 460 13.42 7.01 7.27
C LYS A 460 14.08 5.71 6.81
N GLU A 461 14.66 5.70 5.61
CA GLU A 461 15.32 4.52 5.05
C GLU A 461 16.52 4.10 5.91
N ALA A 462 17.36 5.07 6.31
CA ALA A 462 18.48 4.80 7.22
C ALA A 462 18.02 4.24 8.57
N THR A 463 16.91 4.75 9.11
CA THR A 463 16.35 4.29 10.38
C THR A 463 15.69 2.91 10.24
N LEU A 464 15.03 2.62 9.11
CA LEU A 464 14.41 1.32 8.81
C LEU A 464 15.47 0.22 8.59
N GLU A 465 16.60 0.54 7.99
CA GLU A 465 17.72 -0.40 7.82
C GLU A 465 18.40 -0.76 9.14
N GLN A 466 18.43 0.19 10.09
CA GLN A 466 19.04 -0.01 11.40
C GLN A 466 18.09 -0.67 12.42
N LEU A 467 16.77 -0.54 12.24
CA LEU A 467 15.77 -1.10 13.14
C LEU A 467 15.64 -2.62 12.96
N LYS A 468 16.03 -3.36 14.01
CA LYS A 468 15.78 -4.79 14.14
C LYS A 468 14.73 -5.03 15.22
N GLU A 469 13.92 -6.06 15.02
CA GLU A 469 12.94 -6.52 16.02
C GLU A 469 13.68 -6.85 17.33
N GLY A 470 13.19 -6.30 18.45
CA GLY A 470 13.78 -6.50 19.77
C GLY A 470 14.69 -5.39 20.29
N GLN A 471 14.79 -4.24 19.60
CA GLN A 471 15.56 -3.10 20.06
C GLN A 471 14.73 -2.14 20.93
N THR A 472 15.34 -1.55 21.95
CA THR A 472 14.79 -0.40 22.69
C THR A 472 15.20 0.90 22.01
N LYS A 473 14.23 1.78 21.78
CA LYS A 473 14.46 3.10 21.17
C LYS A 473 13.66 4.16 21.89
N LYS A 474 14.24 5.35 21.99
CA LYS A 474 13.54 6.55 22.44
C LYS A 474 12.72 7.11 21.29
N GLY A 475 11.49 7.50 21.58
CA GLY A 475 10.62 8.15 20.62
C GLY A 475 9.70 9.17 21.28
N VAL A 476 9.16 10.08 20.46
CA VAL A 476 8.32 11.19 20.91
C VAL A 476 6.87 10.92 20.56
N VAL A 477 5.96 11.08 21.51
CA VAL A 477 4.52 10.88 21.27
C VAL A 477 3.97 12.00 20.37
N LYS A 478 3.62 11.69 19.11
CA LYS A 478 3.03 12.67 18.18
C LYS A 478 1.53 12.84 18.37
N ARG A 479 0.80 11.75 18.60
CA ARG A 479 -0.66 11.77 18.72
C ARG A 479 -1.16 10.63 19.60
N LEU A 480 -2.21 10.91 20.35
CA LEU A 480 -2.91 9.95 21.20
C LEU A 480 -4.29 9.68 20.61
N THR A 481 -4.70 8.42 20.54
CA THR A 481 -6.05 8.00 20.15
C THR A 481 -6.64 7.08 21.23
N ASN A 482 -7.94 6.81 21.19
CA ASN A 482 -8.60 5.99 22.21
C ASN A 482 -8.11 4.53 22.28
N PHE A 483 -7.40 4.04 21.25
CA PHE A 483 -6.90 2.66 21.18
C PHE A 483 -5.37 2.55 21.26
N GLY A 484 -4.64 3.67 21.28
CA GLY A 484 -3.18 3.65 21.38
C GLY A 484 -2.51 5.02 21.23
N ALA A 485 -1.19 5.03 21.38
CA ALA A 485 -0.34 6.20 21.15
C ALA A 485 0.51 5.98 19.90
N PHE A 486 0.67 7.03 19.08
CA PHE A 486 1.62 7.01 17.98
C PHE A 486 2.89 7.73 18.41
N VAL A 487 3.99 6.98 18.39
CA VAL A 487 5.29 7.43 18.84
C VAL A 487 6.22 7.51 17.63
N ASP A 488 6.83 8.67 17.42
CA ASP A 488 7.85 8.87 16.38
C ASP A 488 9.21 8.38 16.89
N LEU A 489 9.81 7.43 16.17
CA LEU A 489 11.12 6.84 16.51
C LEU A 489 12.29 7.41 15.69
N GLY A 490 12.12 8.63 15.19
CA GLY A 490 13.12 9.30 14.35
C GLY A 490 12.86 9.09 12.87
N GLY A 491 11.60 9.25 12.44
CA GLY A 491 11.20 9.25 11.05
C GLY A 491 10.09 8.24 10.70
N ILE A 492 9.90 7.21 11.54
CA ILE A 492 8.85 6.19 11.37
C ILE A 492 7.91 6.25 12.58
N ASP A 493 6.61 6.24 12.29
CA ASP A 493 5.58 6.24 13.32
C ASP A 493 5.31 4.80 13.79
N GLY A 494 5.53 4.54 15.07
CA GLY A 494 5.17 3.28 15.73
C GLY A 494 3.85 3.39 16.48
N LEU A 495 3.06 2.32 16.46
CA LEU A 495 1.81 2.21 17.20
C LEU A 495 2.06 1.47 18.52
N LEU A 496 1.81 2.16 19.62
CA LEU A 496 1.77 1.61 20.97
C LEU A 496 0.31 1.36 21.35
N HIS A 497 -0.09 0.09 21.43
CA HIS A 497 -1.47 -0.27 21.79
C HIS A 497 -1.71 -0.03 23.28
N VAL A 498 -2.94 0.34 23.70
CA VAL A 498 -3.26 0.55 25.13
C VAL A 498 -2.96 -0.67 26.01
N SER A 499 -3.01 -1.88 25.45
CA SER A 499 -2.68 -3.14 26.15
C SER A 499 -1.18 -3.37 26.34
N GLU A 500 -0.34 -2.61 25.65
CA GLU A 500 1.12 -2.70 25.66
C GLU A 500 1.77 -1.52 26.40
N MET A 501 0.98 -0.58 26.95
CA MET A 501 1.45 0.59 27.71
C MET A 501 1.85 0.27 29.16
N GLY A 502 1.35 -0.83 29.73
CA GLY A 502 1.65 -1.23 31.10
C GLY A 502 0.95 -2.53 31.49
N TRP A 503 1.30 -3.08 32.65
CA TRP A 503 0.66 -4.28 33.21
C TRP A 503 -0.74 -4.00 33.80
N ASN A 504 -1.02 -2.74 34.14
CA ASN A 504 -2.30 -2.28 34.63
C ASN A 504 -3.27 -1.99 33.48
N ARG A 505 -4.58 -2.15 33.73
CA ARG A 505 -5.61 -1.86 32.73
C ARG A 505 -5.78 -0.34 32.55
N VAL A 506 -5.08 0.21 31.56
CA VAL A 506 -5.21 1.63 31.15
C VAL A 506 -6.45 1.78 30.26
N ASN A 507 -7.45 2.55 30.73
CA ASN A 507 -8.67 2.80 29.96
C ASN A 507 -8.50 3.94 28.94
N HIS A 508 -7.68 4.95 29.26
CA HIS A 508 -7.32 6.03 28.35
C HIS A 508 -5.81 6.26 28.31
N PRO A 509 -5.18 6.26 27.12
CA PRO A 509 -3.73 6.49 27.00
C PRO A 509 -3.30 7.91 27.37
N ALA A 510 -4.24 8.87 27.43
CA ALA A 510 -4.01 10.23 27.88
C ALA A 510 -3.75 10.36 29.40
N ASP A 511 -4.11 9.33 30.19
CA ASP A 511 -3.85 9.30 31.63
C ASP A 511 -2.39 8.95 31.95
N VAL A 512 -1.64 8.42 30.97
CA VAL A 512 -0.28 7.89 31.16
C VAL A 512 0.75 8.65 30.30
N LEU A 513 0.37 9.17 29.14
CA LEU A 513 1.27 9.83 28.19
C LEU A 513 0.67 11.15 27.69
N GLN A 514 1.49 12.19 27.56
CA GLN A 514 1.11 13.45 26.91
C GLN A 514 1.70 13.56 25.50
N VAL A 515 1.04 14.35 24.65
CA VAL A 515 1.56 14.66 23.30
C VAL A 515 2.82 15.49 23.46
N GLY A 516 3.95 14.99 22.93
CA GLY A 516 5.27 15.60 23.05
C GLY A 516 6.21 14.92 24.05
N ASP A 517 5.74 13.93 24.81
CA ASP A 517 6.59 13.22 25.78
C ASP A 517 7.60 12.30 25.10
N GLU A 518 8.83 12.27 25.64
CA GLU A 518 9.87 11.30 25.28
C GLU A 518 9.66 9.99 26.05
N VAL A 519 9.41 8.90 25.31
CA VAL A 519 9.20 7.55 25.86
C VAL A 519 10.22 6.57 25.29
N GLU A 520 10.71 5.66 26.14
CA GLU A 520 11.55 4.55 25.70
C GLU A 520 10.66 3.34 25.43
N VAL A 521 10.60 2.91 24.16
CA VAL A 521 9.70 1.86 23.68
C VAL A 521 10.50 0.69 23.12
N TYR A 522 9.95 -0.51 23.30
CA TYR A 522 10.49 -1.74 22.74
C TYR A 522 9.79 -2.09 21.42
N VAL A 523 10.58 -2.48 20.40
CA VAL A 523 10.06 -2.86 19.08
C VAL A 523 9.65 -4.33 19.08
N LEU A 524 8.33 -4.59 19.04
CA LEU A 524 7.77 -5.95 19.00
C LEU A 524 7.84 -6.56 17.58
N SER A 525 7.40 -5.81 16.58
CA SER A 525 7.38 -6.26 15.20
C SER A 525 7.53 -5.08 14.24
N VAL A 526 8.24 -5.33 13.13
CA VAL A 526 8.47 -4.34 12.07
C VAL A 526 7.87 -4.87 10.77
N ASP A 527 6.74 -4.31 10.35
CA ASP A 527 6.16 -4.60 9.04
C ASP A 527 6.78 -3.64 8.01
N LYS A 528 7.77 -4.15 7.27
CA LYS A 528 8.51 -3.40 6.23
C LYS A 528 7.64 -3.03 5.03
N ASP A 529 6.59 -3.79 4.75
CA ASP A 529 5.73 -3.58 3.58
C ASP A 529 4.66 -2.53 3.84
N LYS A 530 4.23 -2.36 5.10
CA LYS A 530 3.19 -1.41 5.51
C LYS A 530 3.70 -0.20 6.29
N GLU A 531 5.02 -0.10 6.47
CA GLU A 531 5.67 0.98 7.22
C GLU A 531 5.10 1.14 8.64
N LYS A 532 4.72 0.03 9.29
CA LYS A 532 4.11 0.04 10.63
C LYS A 532 4.97 -0.72 11.61
N ILE A 533 5.32 -0.07 12.72
CA ILE A 533 6.05 -0.67 13.82
C ILE A 533 5.09 -0.85 15.00
N SER A 534 5.03 -2.06 15.55
CA SER A 534 4.29 -2.30 16.80
C SER A 534 5.23 -2.14 17.98
N LEU A 535 4.84 -1.28 18.93
CA LEU A 535 5.65 -0.91 20.07
C LEU A 535 5.04 -1.42 21.38
N SER A 536 5.89 -1.65 22.37
CA SER A 536 5.48 -2.02 23.72
C SER A 536 6.33 -1.33 24.78
N LEU A 537 5.67 -0.83 25.83
CA LEU A 537 6.30 -0.40 27.09
C LEU A 537 6.33 -1.54 28.12
N LYS A 538 5.51 -2.58 27.93
CA LYS A 538 5.32 -3.68 28.86
C LYS A 538 6.58 -4.54 29.07
N GLN A 539 7.39 -4.73 28.02
CA GLN A 539 8.62 -5.52 28.11
C GLN A 539 9.75 -4.85 28.90
N LEU A 540 9.65 -3.53 29.14
CA LEU A 540 10.61 -2.76 29.94
C LEU A 540 10.24 -2.73 31.44
N LEU A 541 9.01 -3.11 31.78
CA LEU A 541 8.53 -3.16 33.17
C LEU A 541 8.72 -4.58 33.74
N PRO A 542 9.27 -4.74 34.96
CA PRO A 542 9.50 -6.05 35.56
C PRO A 542 8.20 -6.86 35.65
N ASP A 543 8.22 -8.14 35.24
CA ASP A 543 7.04 -9.00 35.20
C ASP A 543 6.60 -9.33 36.65
N PRO A 544 5.41 -8.89 37.10
CA PRO A 544 4.95 -9.11 38.48
C PRO A 544 4.82 -10.60 38.85
N TRP A 545 4.81 -11.50 37.86
CA TRP A 545 4.83 -12.96 38.08
C TRP A 545 6.18 -13.47 38.61
N GLN A 546 7.30 -12.82 38.26
CA GLN A 546 8.60 -13.21 38.82
C GLN A 546 8.73 -12.82 40.30
N GLU A 547 8.17 -11.67 40.69
CA GLU A 547 8.08 -11.28 42.10
C GLU A 547 7.06 -12.14 42.87
N ALA A 548 5.93 -12.51 42.26
CA ALA A 548 4.93 -13.37 42.87
C ALA A 548 5.48 -14.76 43.23
N ILE A 549 6.36 -15.35 42.40
CA ILE A 549 7.02 -16.64 42.69
C ILE A 549 7.93 -16.55 43.93
N GLN A 550 8.58 -15.39 44.17
CA GLN A 550 9.41 -15.19 45.36
C GLN A 550 8.59 -14.91 46.62
N LYS A 551 7.43 -14.26 46.47
CA LYS A 551 6.61 -13.80 47.59
C LYS A 551 5.54 -14.79 48.04
N TYR A 552 4.99 -15.60 47.13
CA TYR A 552 3.88 -16.50 47.42
C TYR A 552 4.28 -17.97 47.26
N GLN A 553 4.17 -18.72 48.36
CA GLN A 553 4.34 -20.17 48.36
C GLN A 553 2.99 -20.88 48.31
N VAL A 554 2.95 -22.05 47.67
CA VAL A 554 1.77 -22.94 47.71
C VAL A 554 1.42 -23.25 49.18
N ASN A 555 0.14 -23.15 49.52
CA ASN A 555 -0.45 -23.18 50.87
C ASN A 555 -0.36 -21.90 51.72
N SER A 556 0.16 -20.79 51.20
CA SER A 556 0.08 -19.50 51.90
C SER A 556 -1.34 -18.92 51.90
N ILE A 557 -1.72 -18.31 53.01
CA ILE A 557 -3.01 -17.59 53.16
C ILE A 557 -2.76 -16.13 52.85
N VAL A 558 -3.50 -15.60 51.89
CA VAL A 558 -3.40 -14.23 51.40
C VAL A 558 -4.76 -13.56 51.39
N THR A 559 -4.78 -12.24 51.57
CA THR A 559 -5.99 -11.42 51.44
C THR A 559 -6.08 -10.88 50.04
N GLY A 560 -7.25 -11.03 49.40
CA GLY A 560 -7.49 -10.48 48.08
C GLY A 560 -8.90 -9.94 47.93
N LYS A 561 -9.10 -9.08 46.94
CA LYS A 561 -10.36 -8.39 46.67
C LYS A 561 -11.10 -9.04 45.51
N VAL A 562 -12.38 -9.32 45.67
CA VAL A 562 -13.20 -9.90 44.60
C VAL A 562 -13.43 -8.86 43.50
N VAL A 563 -12.86 -9.03 42.31
CA VAL A 563 -13.04 -8.10 41.18
C VAL A 563 -14.22 -8.50 40.31
N ARG A 564 -14.45 -9.81 40.14
CA ARG A 564 -15.51 -10.32 39.27
C ARG A 564 -16.06 -11.65 39.76
N LEU A 565 -17.37 -11.81 39.63
CA LEU A 565 -18.05 -13.09 39.82
C LEU A 565 -18.42 -13.68 38.46
N ALA A 566 -18.16 -14.98 38.29
CA ALA A 566 -18.59 -15.77 37.14
C ALA A 566 -19.45 -16.94 37.62
N THR A 567 -20.22 -17.55 36.71
CA THR A 567 -21.11 -18.67 37.03
C THR A 567 -20.37 -19.91 37.56
N PHE A 568 -19.07 -20.04 37.27
CA PHE A 568 -18.23 -21.16 37.68
C PHE A 568 -17.21 -20.81 38.79
N GLY A 569 -17.12 -19.54 39.21
CA GLY A 569 -16.17 -19.13 40.23
C GLY A 569 -16.07 -17.62 40.47
N ALA A 570 -15.30 -17.22 41.49
CA ALA A 570 -14.97 -15.83 41.80
C ALA A 570 -13.52 -15.53 41.41
N PHE A 571 -13.30 -14.37 40.78
CA PHE A 571 -11.98 -13.83 40.51
C PHE A 571 -11.59 -12.85 41.63
N VAL A 572 -10.50 -13.17 42.31
CA VAL A 572 -9.97 -12.42 43.44
C VAL A 572 -8.61 -11.87 43.03
N GLU A 573 -8.48 -10.55 43.02
CA GLU A 573 -7.23 -9.84 42.79
C GLU A 573 -6.44 -9.80 44.11
N LEU A 574 -5.23 -10.36 44.09
CA LEU A 574 -4.34 -10.39 45.26
C LEU A 574 -3.47 -9.13 45.29
N GLU A 575 -2.90 -8.78 44.14
CA GLU A 575 -2.07 -7.59 43.89
C GLU A 575 -2.32 -7.08 42.45
N PRO A 576 -1.98 -5.82 42.12
CA PRO A 576 -2.22 -5.24 40.81
C PRO A 576 -1.60 -6.08 39.67
N GLY A 577 -2.45 -6.76 38.88
CA GLY A 577 -2.03 -7.63 37.78
C GLY A 577 -1.91 -9.14 38.12
N LEU A 578 -2.24 -9.56 39.35
CA LEU A 578 -2.26 -10.95 39.80
C LEU A 578 -3.68 -11.41 40.17
N ASP A 579 -4.32 -12.15 39.25
CA ASP A 579 -5.68 -12.65 39.41
C ASP A 579 -5.70 -14.13 39.82
N GLY A 580 -6.42 -14.43 40.91
CA GLY A 580 -6.69 -15.79 41.35
C GLY A 580 -8.15 -16.20 41.15
N LEU A 581 -8.37 -17.48 40.83
CA LEU A 581 -9.69 -18.05 40.62
C LEU A 581 -10.07 -18.96 41.79
N VAL A 582 -11.23 -18.69 42.39
CA VAL A 582 -11.89 -19.57 43.36
C VAL A 582 -13.04 -20.29 42.66
N HIS A 583 -12.96 -21.61 42.49
CA HIS A 583 -14.03 -22.39 41.85
C HIS A 583 -15.25 -22.46 42.78
N ILE A 584 -16.48 -22.49 42.23
CA ILE A 584 -17.74 -22.56 43.00
C ILE A 584 -17.75 -23.64 44.09
N SER A 585 -17.07 -24.76 43.84
CA SER A 585 -16.97 -25.91 44.74
C SER A 585 -16.03 -25.70 45.94
N ARG A 586 -15.28 -24.59 45.97
CA ARG A 586 -14.29 -24.26 47.03
C ARG A 586 -14.63 -22.96 47.78
N ILE A 587 -15.84 -22.43 47.58
CA ILE A 587 -16.34 -21.20 48.22
C ILE A 587 -17.01 -21.48 49.56
N SER A 588 -17.74 -22.60 49.72
CA SER A 588 -18.41 -22.97 50.98
C SER A 588 -18.73 -24.48 51.04
N LYS A 589 -18.91 -25.06 52.25
CA LYS A 589 -19.27 -26.48 52.47
C LYS A 589 -20.70 -26.84 52.02
N GLN A 590 -21.59 -25.87 51.78
CA GLN A 590 -22.96 -26.10 51.30
C GLN A 590 -23.06 -25.95 49.77
N ARG A 591 -24.00 -26.65 49.11
CA ARG A 591 -24.23 -26.51 47.65
C ARG A 591 -24.72 -25.09 47.33
N VAL A 592 -23.84 -24.26 46.78
CA VAL A 592 -24.17 -22.92 46.31
C VAL A 592 -24.45 -22.98 44.80
N GLU A 593 -25.67 -22.65 44.38
CA GLU A 593 -26.03 -22.62 42.95
C GLU A 593 -25.55 -21.34 42.25
N LYS A 594 -25.36 -20.23 42.99
CA LYS A 594 -24.86 -18.96 42.45
C LYS A 594 -23.85 -18.30 43.39
N VAL A 595 -22.66 -17.98 42.87
CA VAL A 595 -21.58 -17.31 43.61
C VAL A 595 -22.00 -15.95 44.19
N ALA A 596 -22.96 -15.28 43.52
CA ALA A 596 -23.50 -13.99 43.93
C ALA A 596 -24.27 -14.01 45.27
N ASP A 597 -24.66 -15.19 45.75
CA ASP A 597 -25.40 -15.32 47.02
C ASP A 597 -24.45 -15.32 48.24
N VAL A 598 -23.15 -15.53 48.03
CA VAL A 598 -22.14 -15.69 49.10
C VAL A 598 -21.06 -14.62 49.07
N LEU A 599 -20.71 -14.09 47.89
CA LEU A 599 -19.65 -13.10 47.73
C LEU A 599 -20.17 -11.87 46.98
N THR A 600 -19.73 -10.68 47.40
CA THR A 600 -20.03 -9.42 46.72
C THR A 600 -18.80 -8.89 45.97
N VAL A 601 -19.03 -8.25 44.81
CA VAL A 601 -17.95 -7.62 44.03
C VAL A 601 -17.38 -6.45 44.85
N GLY A 602 -16.07 -6.51 45.13
CA GLY A 602 -15.35 -5.54 45.94
C GLY A 602 -15.05 -5.98 47.38
N GLN A 603 -15.53 -7.16 47.80
CA GLN A 603 -15.29 -7.71 49.13
C GLN A 603 -13.85 -8.23 49.27
N GLU A 604 -13.22 -7.97 50.41
CA GLU A 604 -11.93 -8.58 50.78
C GLU A 604 -12.16 -9.95 51.41
N VAL A 605 -11.47 -10.97 50.89
CA VAL A 605 -11.56 -12.35 51.35
C VAL A 605 -10.17 -12.92 51.61
N LYS A 606 -10.05 -13.72 52.67
CA LYS A 606 -8.85 -14.53 52.93
C LYS A 606 -8.95 -15.82 52.14
N VAL A 607 -7.92 -16.11 51.35
CA VAL A 607 -7.87 -17.22 50.42
C VAL A 607 -6.53 -17.92 50.53
N LYS A 608 -6.55 -19.25 50.49
CA LYS A 608 -5.33 -20.07 50.48
C LYS A 608 -4.94 -20.40 49.04
N ILE A 609 -3.68 -20.19 48.71
CA ILE A 609 -3.13 -20.52 47.39
C ILE A 609 -2.93 -22.04 47.31
N MET A 610 -3.65 -22.71 46.43
CA MET A 610 -3.53 -24.16 46.25
C MET A 610 -2.56 -24.53 45.14
N ASP A 611 -2.52 -23.75 44.07
CA ASP A 611 -1.71 -24.04 42.91
C ASP A 611 -1.41 -22.75 42.13
N ILE A 612 -0.20 -22.66 41.57
CA ILE A 612 0.29 -21.53 40.79
C ILE A 612 0.71 -22.08 39.42
N ASP A 613 -0.13 -21.86 38.42
CA ASP A 613 0.16 -22.23 37.02
C ASP A 613 0.84 -21.04 36.32
N THR A 614 2.16 -21.14 36.17
CA THR A 614 3.01 -20.11 35.55
C THR A 614 2.78 -19.99 34.04
N ASP A 615 2.39 -21.07 33.37
CA ASP A 615 2.22 -21.09 31.92
C ASP A 615 0.91 -20.42 31.51
N LYS A 616 -0.14 -20.56 32.32
CA LYS A 616 -1.45 -19.94 32.09
C LYS A 616 -1.66 -18.63 32.82
N LYS A 617 -0.69 -18.19 33.64
CA LYS A 617 -0.81 -17.00 34.51
C LYS A 617 -2.09 -17.06 35.35
N ARG A 618 -2.31 -18.17 36.06
CA ARG A 618 -3.50 -18.41 36.90
C ARG A 618 -3.11 -18.96 38.27
N ILE A 619 -3.71 -18.42 39.32
CA ILE A 619 -3.58 -18.95 40.69
C ILE A 619 -4.91 -19.57 41.12
N SER A 620 -4.89 -20.84 41.54
CA SER A 620 -6.07 -21.49 42.08
C SER A 620 -6.18 -21.23 43.58
N LEU A 621 -7.27 -20.61 44.00
CA LEU A 621 -7.52 -20.18 45.37
C LEU A 621 -8.64 -20.98 46.01
N SER A 622 -8.59 -21.17 47.33
CA SER A 622 -9.61 -21.86 48.12
C SER A 622 -9.95 -21.07 49.39
N ILE A 623 -11.24 -20.88 49.65
CA ILE A 623 -11.75 -20.25 50.89
C ILE A 623 -12.01 -21.34 51.95
N LYS A 624 -12.47 -22.52 51.52
CA LYS A 624 -12.83 -23.65 52.38
C LYS A 624 -11.70 -24.13 53.29
N ASP A 625 -10.47 -24.17 52.77
CA ASP A 625 -9.31 -24.74 53.50
C ASP A 625 -8.73 -23.78 54.55
N VAL A 626 -9.31 -22.58 54.70
CA VAL A 626 -9.02 -21.63 55.80
C VAL A 626 -9.95 -21.89 56.99
N GLU A 627 -11.15 -22.44 56.76
CA GLU A 627 -12.15 -22.74 57.79
C GLU A 627 -11.94 -24.11 58.47
N GLU A 628 -11.06 -24.98 57.96
CA GLU A 628 -10.82 -26.32 58.55
C GLU A 628 -9.80 -26.31 59.73
N GLU A 629 -8.93 -25.31 59.85
CA GLU A 629 -7.99 -25.21 61.00
C GLU A 629 -8.65 -24.90 62.38
N PRO A 630 -9.74 -24.12 62.52
CA PRO A 630 -10.34 -23.89 63.84
C PRO A 630 -11.14 -25.09 64.39
N GLU A 631 -11.78 -25.92 63.54
CA GLU A 631 -12.65 -27.02 64.00
C GLU A 631 -11.86 -28.28 64.43
N GLU A 632 -10.75 -28.61 63.77
CA GLU A 632 -9.89 -29.75 64.19
C GLU A 632 -9.16 -29.48 65.52
N THR A 633 -8.87 -28.21 65.82
CA THR A 633 -8.13 -27.81 67.03
C THR A 633 -9.02 -27.82 68.28
N GLU A 634 -10.31 -27.47 68.16
CA GLU A 634 -11.28 -27.53 69.27
C GLU A 634 -11.79 -28.95 69.54
N TYR A 635 -11.98 -29.78 68.52
CA TYR A 635 -12.39 -31.19 68.72
C TYR A 635 -11.25 -32.05 69.32
N ALA A 636 -10.00 -31.79 68.93
CA ALA A 636 -8.83 -32.46 69.50
C ALA A 636 -8.52 -32.04 70.95
N SER A 637 -8.86 -30.82 71.35
CA SER A 637 -8.70 -30.36 72.75
C SER A 637 -9.84 -30.82 73.67
N PHE A 638 -11.06 -31.04 73.13
CA PHE A 638 -12.18 -31.65 73.86
C PHE A 638 -11.98 -33.17 74.08
N LEU A 639 -11.46 -33.91 73.10
CA LEU A 639 -11.15 -35.34 73.20
C LEU A 639 -9.96 -35.65 74.13
N ASN A 640 -8.97 -34.75 74.20
CA ASN A 640 -7.81 -34.87 75.10
C ASN A 640 -8.12 -34.51 76.56
N GLN A 641 -9.25 -33.88 76.87
CA GLN A 641 -9.68 -33.60 78.26
C GLN A 641 -10.56 -34.70 78.88
N GLN A 642 -11.03 -35.68 78.10
CA GLN A 642 -11.80 -36.83 78.60
C GLN A 642 -11.01 -38.15 78.64
N THR A 643 -9.72 -38.14 78.29
CA THR A 643 -8.86 -39.34 78.23
C THR A 643 -7.74 -39.37 79.28
N SER A 644 -7.80 -38.52 80.33
CA SER A 644 -6.81 -38.50 81.42
C SER A 644 -7.41 -38.33 82.82
N GLU A 645 -8.42 -39.14 83.17
CA GLU A 645 -8.61 -39.61 84.57
C GLU A 645 -8.87 -41.13 84.57
N ASP A 646 -7.89 -41.86 85.11
CA ASP A 646 -7.88 -43.21 85.67
C ASP A 646 -8.35 -44.42 84.83
N SER A 647 -7.37 -45.19 84.33
CA SER A 647 -7.30 -46.63 84.65
C SER A 647 -5.88 -47.19 84.51
N VAL A 648 -5.19 -47.33 85.64
CA VAL A 648 -3.97 -48.13 85.78
C VAL A 648 -4.35 -49.61 85.65
N THR A 649 -3.81 -50.31 84.64
CA THR A 649 -3.91 -51.77 84.54
C THR A 649 -2.61 -52.45 84.94
N ILE A 650 -2.76 -53.53 85.71
CA ILE A 650 -1.78 -54.39 86.40
C ILE A 650 -0.69 -55.04 85.49
N ARG A 651 -0.55 -54.60 84.23
CA ARG A 651 0.42 -55.13 83.26
C ARG A 651 1.73 -54.35 83.18
N ASP A 652 1.79 -53.13 83.72
CA ASP A 652 3.02 -52.30 83.78
C ASP A 652 3.84 -52.47 85.07
N LEU A 653 3.35 -53.25 86.05
CA LEU A 653 4.11 -53.65 87.25
C LEU A 653 4.86 -54.99 87.10
N ILE A 654 4.71 -55.70 85.97
CA ILE A 654 5.35 -57.02 85.73
C ILE A 654 6.45 -56.95 84.65
N LYS A 655 6.73 -55.78 84.07
CA LYS A 655 7.88 -55.55 83.17
C LYS A 655 9.05 -54.74 83.79
N ALA A 656 8.96 -54.39 85.07
CA ALA A 656 10.04 -53.78 85.86
C ALA A 656 10.74 -54.79 86.80
N GLY A 657 10.72 -56.08 86.46
CA GLY A 657 11.33 -57.14 87.26
C GLY A 657 11.79 -58.31 86.40
N GLN A 658 12.82 -58.08 85.56
CA GLN A 658 13.82 -59.05 85.09
C GLN A 658 14.62 -58.48 83.90
N ASP A 659 15.43 -57.45 84.19
CA ASP A 659 16.72 -57.18 83.52
C ASP A 659 17.69 -56.53 84.53
N ASP A 660 17.65 -57.05 85.76
CA ASP A 660 18.79 -57.04 86.68
C ASP A 660 19.24 -58.50 86.83
N ILE A 661 20.57 -58.72 86.86
CA ILE A 661 21.31 -59.99 86.72
C ILE A 661 21.67 -60.24 85.24
N ILE A 662 22.73 -59.63 84.69
CA ILE A 662 24.17 -59.96 84.84
C ILE A 662 24.90 -58.70 84.30
N LYS A 663 25.57 -57.83 85.07
CA LYS A 663 26.69 -58.02 86.01
C LYS A 663 27.11 -59.47 86.23
N ASP A 664 27.92 -59.95 85.31
CA ASP A 664 29.20 -60.56 85.65
C ASP A 664 30.02 -60.80 84.38
N LYS A 665 31.31 -60.44 84.49
CA LYS A 665 32.40 -60.51 83.51
C LYS A 665 32.51 -59.33 82.52
N ILE A 666 33.62 -58.62 82.41
CA ILE A 666 34.98 -58.78 82.93
C ILE A 666 35.65 -57.40 82.82
N LYS A 667 36.58 -57.16 83.74
CA LYS A 667 37.59 -56.08 83.75
C LYS A 667 38.35 -55.94 82.43
#